data_AF-A0A849ETI6-F1
#
_entry.id   AF-A0A849ETI6-F1
#
_cell.length_a   1.000
_cell.length_b   1.000
_cell.length_c   1.000
_cell.angle_alpha   90.00
_cell.angle_beta   90.00
_cell.angle_gamma   90.00
#
_symmetry.space_group_name_H-M   'P 1'
#
loop_
_entity.id
_entity.type
_entity.pdbx_description
1 polymer ?
#
loop_
_entity_poly.entity_id
_entity_poly.type
_entity_poly.pdbx_seq_one_letter_code
_entity_poly.pdbx_strand_id
1 'polypeptide(L)'
;MSISRETFDSAKNYKRVRYHQDRDLLDSELNEQQDIINHERKKIADMLFKEGAVISGLAVSVIDNVLTVAVGLVYIDGYIEQVPGAVLTYDPAKTSGADYVFVELLKYNYGYNQDAALINPATGEPTAEREKWVLTLKDHDTSGETMPNNVTERKVVPVYKFDRETGEVTATVQEKSNLFLHDLLGTLPGSRITVSSITEDQLSFAAAEGLNSLLQNLAERTYDQAGSYLVKGLDSFIGDTDGDNVEVITNAGRAYIQGFRLQKDLPTTTLVPKSVDTKSVRGEQKTYNVGTRRYALNSTPLKESTQVEAIVEIVSNITRGSVGGGEDLLAPNPVVDILEVSQGATVFQEGVDWQQSGNYVDWLGTGNEPAIGTTYTVRWTYTKQMIKGTDYVDGGWFGESGHPAAGEYFYLVTAQDGSGETEYDPAQVVSRDTLAGEINRLSWLPVSGATGYRVYRGMQNTDRVDFQLLKVVASGVTLYMDDGVDEIAAGNPPASNTSGVTMSAVQIVPTSLSLINFGRTGLGDDPVDGSNCSVDYDYFLGRKDIIYATTTEIKRLEGAPADFPKLPIVPEGTLGMCSIDCPPNSIDMQIRNFGLTRITMDQIHDIIQDVEDLKYNDAQYQMNNELQNRDAQTKKGIYSDDFSNSAQSDIYHAEWDARVNEIGKFAAPDRTAISTPLQVDQAASSVSLFGSLALLPGTEQVLLDQDDWSEERNINPYAVFDKPPAMLQVTPNIGRRGQTGIAVTGINFTPNRTGIVLRCDGQVMTSNLVSDDAGRVSASFTVPTSARNGNRIVEMADGQYTARASLQINDPLVITRIQRIIQTTTITRIVRVPVVRTVW
;
A
#
# COMPACT_ATOMS: atom_id res chain seq x y z
N MET A 1 -77.73 -43.84 -57.57
CA MET A 1 -77.56 -42.75 -56.59
C MET A 1 -76.66 -43.29 -55.49
N SER A 2 -75.33 -43.21 -55.67
CA SER A 2 -74.40 -43.45 -54.58
C SER A 2 -74.54 -42.26 -53.62
N ILE A 3 -75.01 -42.53 -52.41
CA ILE A 3 -75.04 -41.54 -51.34
C ILE A 3 -73.79 -41.84 -50.50
N SER A 4 -72.67 -41.22 -50.84
CA SER A 4 -71.55 -41.05 -49.91
C SER A 4 -72.02 -40.06 -48.85
N ARG A 5 -72.59 -40.56 -47.76
CA ARG A 5 -73.11 -39.70 -46.68
C ARG A 5 -71.98 -39.34 -45.73
N GLU A 6 -71.56 -38.08 -45.77
CA GLU A 6 -70.73 -37.48 -44.72
C GLU A 6 -71.64 -37.10 -43.54
N THR A 7 -71.45 -37.77 -42.39
CA THR A 7 -72.26 -37.58 -41.17
C THR A 7 -71.52 -36.88 -40.04
N PHE A 8 -70.21 -36.66 -40.20
CA PHE A 8 -69.39 -36.04 -39.18
C PHE A 8 -69.80 -34.58 -38.92
N ASP A 9 -69.95 -34.25 -37.65
CA ASP A 9 -70.26 -32.90 -37.19
C ASP A 9 -69.28 -32.51 -36.08
N SER A 10 -68.37 -31.60 -36.40
CA SER A 10 -67.31 -31.16 -35.48
C SER A 10 -67.86 -30.49 -34.22
N ALA A 11 -69.08 -29.94 -34.24
CA ALA A 11 -69.71 -29.28 -33.09
C ALA A 11 -70.21 -30.29 -32.04
N LYS A 12 -70.46 -31.55 -32.43
CA LYS A 12 -70.94 -32.62 -31.53
C LYS A 12 -69.84 -33.29 -30.71
N ASN A 13 -68.57 -32.99 -31.01
CA ASN A 13 -67.39 -33.47 -30.27
C ASN A 13 -67.28 -35.01 -30.12
N TYR A 14 -67.72 -35.77 -31.12
CA TYR A 14 -67.48 -37.21 -31.18
C TYR A 14 -66.01 -37.50 -31.49
N LYS A 15 -65.42 -38.47 -30.76
CA LYS A 15 -63.97 -38.79 -30.83
C LYS A 15 -63.66 -40.16 -31.42
N ARG A 16 -64.66 -41.04 -31.56
CA ARG A 16 -64.53 -42.35 -32.20
C ARG A 16 -65.89 -42.91 -32.58
N VAL A 17 -65.93 -43.66 -33.67
CA VAL A 17 -67.03 -44.57 -34.00
C VAL A 17 -66.80 -45.90 -33.29
N ARG A 18 -67.83 -46.45 -32.62
CA ARG A 18 -67.74 -47.75 -31.93
C ARG A 18 -68.45 -48.81 -32.75
N TYR A 19 -67.67 -49.71 -33.35
CA TYR A 19 -68.21 -50.85 -34.08
C TYR A 19 -68.78 -51.90 -33.13
N HIS A 20 -69.90 -52.49 -33.52
CA HIS A 20 -70.62 -53.52 -32.79
C HIS A 20 -70.57 -54.81 -33.61
N GLN A 21 -70.13 -55.91 -32.99
CA GLN A 21 -69.91 -57.19 -33.69
C GLN A 21 -71.21 -57.80 -34.27
N ASP A 22 -72.36 -57.41 -33.73
CA ASP A 22 -73.69 -57.87 -34.11
C ASP A 22 -74.34 -57.04 -35.23
N ARG A 23 -73.63 -56.06 -35.81
CA ARG A 23 -74.18 -55.13 -36.81
C ARG A 23 -73.29 -55.01 -38.04
N ASP A 24 -73.93 -54.82 -39.19
CA ASP A 24 -73.25 -54.51 -40.44
C ASP A 24 -72.64 -53.11 -40.38
N LEU A 25 -71.42 -52.99 -40.90
CA LEU A 25 -70.70 -51.73 -40.99
C LEU A 25 -71.21 -50.90 -42.17
N LEU A 26 -71.53 -49.63 -41.93
CA LEU A 26 -71.96 -48.72 -42.99
C LEU A 26 -70.79 -47.90 -43.54
N ASP A 27 -70.79 -47.63 -44.85
CA ASP A 27 -69.75 -46.80 -45.48
C ASP A 27 -69.71 -45.38 -44.89
N SER A 28 -70.87 -44.83 -44.48
CA SER A 28 -70.93 -43.53 -43.80
C SER A 28 -70.21 -43.52 -42.46
N GLU A 29 -70.18 -44.65 -41.73
CA GLU A 29 -69.48 -44.77 -40.45
C GLU A 29 -67.95 -44.86 -40.64
N LEU A 30 -67.51 -45.44 -41.75
CA LEU A 30 -66.10 -45.44 -42.16
C LEU A 30 -65.63 -44.07 -42.64
N ASN A 31 -66.48 -43.33 -43.34
CA ASN A 31 -66.18 -41.95 -43.73
C ASN A 31 -66.14 -41.04 -42.49
N GLU A 32 -67.11 -41.16 -41.58
CA GLU A 32 -67.10 -40.42 -40.31
C GLU A 32 -65.86 -40.74 -39.46
N GLN A 33 -65.38 -41.98 -39.47
CA GLN A 33 -64.12 -42.33 -38.81
C GLN A 33 -62.92 -41.57 -39.41
N GLN A 34 -62.84 -41.49 -40.75
CA GLN A 34 -61.75 -40.77 -41.45
C GLN A 34 -61.80 -39.28 -41.12
N ASP A 35 -62.98 -38.67 -41.15
CA ASP A 35 -63.17 -37.25 -40.84
C ASP A 35 -62.78 -36.91 -39.40
N ILE A 36 -63.15 -37.76 -38.42
CA ILE A 36 -62.74 -37.59 -37.01
C ILE A 36 -61.21 -37.59 -36.89
N ILE A 37 -60.53 -38.53 -37.55
CA ILE A 37 -59.06 -38.63 -37.50
C ILE A 37 -58.42 -37.39 -38.13
N ASN A 38 -58.92 -36.96 -39.28
CA ASN A 38 -58.40 -35.81 -40.01
C ASN A 38 -58.62 -34.50 -39.23
N HIS A 39 -59.78 -34.34 -38.59
CA HIS A 39 -60.08 -33.19 -37.75
C HIS A 39 -59.14 -33.06 -36.54
N GLU A 40 -58.86 -34.18 -35.85
CA GLU A 40 -57.94 -34.15 -34.70
C GLU A 40 -56.49 -33.91 -35.13
N ARG A 41 -56.06 -34.44 -36.29
CA ARG A 41 -54.76 -34.09 -36.88
C ARG A 41 -54.66 -32.61 -37.23
N LYS A 42 -55.71 -32.07 -37.86
CA LYS A 42 -55.79 -30.65 -38.22
C LYS A 42 -55.67 -29.75 -36.99
N LYS A 43 -56.38 -30.04 -35.89
CA LYS A 43 -56.25 -29.29 -34.63
C LYS A 43 -54.83 -29.21 -34.09
N ILE A 44 -54.10 -30.33 -34.11
CA ILE A 44 -52.70 -30.35 -33.66
C ILE A 44 -51.83 -29.50 -34.59
N ALA A 45 -52.03 -29.64 -35.90
CA ALA A 45 -51.27 -28.89 -36.88
C ALA A 45 -51.57 -27.38 -36.83
N ASP A 46 -52.82 -26.98 -36.61
CA ASP A 46 -53.24 -25.57 -36.47
C ASP A 46 -52.66 -24.91 -35.21
N MET A 47 -52.38 -25.68 -34.16
CA MET A 47 -51.64 -25.16 -32.99
C MET A 47 -50.16 -24.90 -33.29
N LEU A 48 -49.58 -25.66 -34.22
CA LEU A 48 -48.15 -25.61 -34.54
C LEU A 48 -47.82 -24.63 -35.65
N PHE A 49 -48.65 -24.58 -36.71
CA PHE A 49 -48.39 -23.80 -37.91
C PHE A 49 -49.60 -22.91 -38.26
N LYS A 50 -49.29 -21.71 -38.76
CA LYS A 50 -50.31 -20.79 -39.28
C LYS A 50 -50.63 -21.12 -40.74
N GLU A 51 -51.91 -21.09 -41.09
CA GLU A 51 -52.37 -21.32 -42.47
C GLU A 51 -51.63 -20.39 -43.46
N GLY A 52 -51.06 -20.95 -44.53
CA GLY A 52 -50.25 -20.21 -45.50
C GLY A 52 -48.77 -20.10 -45.14
N ALA A 53 -48.32 -20.68 -44.02
CA ALA A 53 -46.91 -20.72 -43.66
C ALA A 53 -46.10 -21.58 -44.65
N VAL A 54 -45.04 -20.98 -45.21
CA VAL A 54 -44.05 -21.72 -46.01
C VAL A 54 -43.14 -22.51 -45.07
N ILE A 55 -43.28 -23.84 -45.05
CA ILE A 55 -42.49 -24.70 -44.16
C ILE A 55 -41.06 -24.83 -44.69
N SER A 56 -40.90 -25.13 -45.98
CA SER A 56 -39.60 -25.31 -46.63
C SER A 56 -39.69 -25.10 -48.13
N GLY A 57 -38.62 -24.64 -48.77
CA GLY A 57 -38.58 -24.35 -50.21
C GLY A 57 -39.32 -23.06 -50.57
N LEU A 58 -39.98 -23.05 -51.75
CA LEU A 58 -40.70 -21.89 -52.30
C LEU A 58 -39.83 -20.64 -52.51
N ALA A 59 -38.54 -20.84 -52.80
CA ALA A 59 -37.63 -19.73 -53.08
C ALA A 59 -38.13 -18.88 -54.25
N VAL A 60 -38.18 -17.57 -54.05
CA VAL A 60 -38.64 -16.62 -55.06
C VAL A 60 -37.44 -15.89 -55.64
N SER A 61 -37.36 -15.85 -56.96
CA SER A 61 -36.44 -14.97 -57.69
C SER A 61 -37.26 -13.97 -58.50
N VAL A 62 -36.85 -12.71 -58.43
CA VAL A 62 -37.53 -11.59 -59.11
C VAL A 62 -36.60 -11.06 -60.19
N ILE A 63 -37.11 -10.99 -61.42
CA ILE A 63 -36.47 -10.28 -62.53
C ILE A 63 -37.54 -9.39 -63.13
N ASP A 64 -37.32 -8.07 -63.05
CA ASP A 64 -38.31 -7.05 -63.39
C ASP A 64 -39.64 -7.28 -62.64
N ASN A 65 -40.71 -7.65 -63.36
CA ASN A 65 -42.06 -7.91 -62.81
C ASN A 65 -42.50 -9.37 -62.96
N VAL A 66 -41.53 -10.27 -63.16
CA VAL A 66 -41.75 -11.71 -63.28
C VAL A 66 -41.15 -12.41 -62.06
N LEU A 67 -42.02 -13.06 -61.28
CA LEU A 67 -41.65 -13.86 -60.13
C LEU A 67 -41.50 -15.31 -60.57
N THR A 68 -40.28 -15.86 -60.45
CA THR A 68 -40.06 -17.30 -60.62
C THR A 68 -39.99 -17.95 -59.24
N VAL A 69 -41.01 -18.72 -58.91
CA VAL A 69 -41.18 -19.40 -57.62
C VAL A 69 -40.82 -20.87 -57.78
N ALA A 70 -39.88 -21.35 -56.97
CA ALA A 70 -39.49 -22.75 -56.93
C ALA A 70 -40.55 -23.63 -56.23
N VAL A 71 -40.43 -24.94 -56.42
CA VAL A 71 -41.24 -25.92 -55.67
C VAL A 71 -41.00 -25.80 -54.16
N GLY A 72 -42.03 -26.03 -53.34
CA GLY A 72 -41.89 -26.00 -51.89
C GLY A 72 -43.07 -26.61 -51.13
N LEU A 73 -42.99 -26.59 -49.81
CA LEU A 73 -43.98 -27.13 -48.88
C LEU A 73 -44.69 -25.98 -48.18
N VAL A 74 -46.02 -25.97 -48.26
CA VAL A 74 -46.88 -24.96 -47.63
C VAL A 74 -47.88 -25.66 -46.73
N TYR A 75 -48.13 -25.09 -45.56
CA TYR A 75 -49.19 -25.54 -44.68
C TYR A 75 -50.54 -24.97 -45.13
N ILE A 76 -51.45 -25.83 -45.58
CA ILE A 76 -52.78 -25.46 -46.07
C ILE A 76 -53.81 -26.54 -45.70
N ASP A 77 -54.95 -26.09 -45.20
CA ASP A 77 -56.11 -26.87 -44.79
C ASP A 77 -55.86 -28.03 -43.82
N GLY A 78 -54.87 -27.90 -42.93
CA GLY A 78 -54.51 -28.93 -41.97
C GLY A 78 -53.37 -29.86 -42.43
N TYR A 79 -52.89 -29.70 -43.66
CA TYR A 79 -51.86 -30.55 -44.27
C TYR A 79 -50.64 -29.75 -44.70
N ILE A 80 -49.47 -30.40 -44.72
CA ILE A 80 -48.26 -29.86 -45.31
C ILE A 80 -48.18 -30.43 -46.72
N GLU A 81 -48.50 -29.61 -47.72
CA GLU A 81 -48.61 -30.03 -49.10
C GLU A 81 -47.50 -29.43 -49.97
N GLN A 82 -47.14 -30.18 -51.01
CA GLN A 82 -46.14 -29.73 -51.98
C GLN A 82 -46.80 -28.88 -53.05
N VAL A 83 -46.38 -27.63 -53.15
CA VAL A 83 -46.82 -26.69 -54.18
C VAL A 83 -45.79 -26.71 -55.32
N PRO A 84 -46.20 -27.04 -56.56
CA PRO A 84 -45.34 -26.94 -57.74
C PRO A 84 -44.84 -25.51 -57.96
N GLY A 85 -43.61 -25.38 -58.47
CA GLY A 85 -43.09 -24.06 -58.86
C GLY A 85 -43.86 -23.48 -60.06
N ALA A 86 -43.90 -22.16 -60.14
CA ALA A 86 -44.57 -21.43 -61.22
C ALA A 86 -43.84 -20.13 -61.55
N VAL A 87 -44.04 -19.65 -62.77
CA VAL A 87 -43.62 -18.31 -63.20
C VAL A 87 -44.85 -17.42 -63.25
N LEU A 88 -44.87 -16.39 -62.41
CA LEU A 88 -45.97 -15.45 -62.26
C LEU A 88 -45.57 -14.11 -62.88
N THR A 89 -46.41 -13.58 -63.77
CA THR A 89 -46.14 -12.34 -64.50
C THR A 89 -47.12 -11.27 -64.05
N TYR A 90 -46.60 -10.20 -63.47
CA TYR A 90 -47.42 -9.08 -62.99
C TYR A 90 -47.38 -7.92 -63.98
N ASP A 91 -48.44 -7.10 -64.02
CA ASP A 91 -48.56 -5.97 -64.95
C ASP A 91 -47.36 -5.01 -64.85
N PRO A 92 -46.59 -4.79 -65.93
CA PRO A 92 -45.45 -3.90 -65.91
C PRO A 92 -45.79 -2.42 -65.71
N ALA A 93 -47.04 -2.00 -65.94
CA ALA A 93 -47.48 -0.61 -65.78
C ALA A 93 -47.70 -0.21 -64.30
N LYS A 94 -47.80 -1.18 -63.38
CA LYS A 94 -48.02 -0.93 -61.95
C LYS A 94 -46.68 -0.81 -61.23
N THR A 95 -46.30 0.39 -60.80
CA THR A 95 -44.99 0.65 -60.17
C THR A 95 -45.07 0.97 -58.66
N SER A 96 -46.26 0.90 -58.06
CA SER A 96 -46.47 1.14 -56.63
C SER A 96 -47.55 0.23 -56.02
N GLY A 97 -47.47 0.03 -54.71
CA GLY A 97 -48.37 -0.84 -53.94
C GLY A 97 -47.87 -2.28 -53.78
N ALA A 98 -48.69 -3.13 -53.17
CA ALA A 98 -48.37 -4.53 -52.91
C ALA A 98 -49.24 -5.46 -53.77
N ASP A 99 -48.60 -6.44 -54.39
CA ASP A 99 -49.24 -7.60 -55.00
C ASP A 99 -48.97 -8.84 -54.16
N TYR A 100 -49.73 -9.91 -54.39
CA TYR A 100 -49.62 -11.13 -53.60
C TYR A 100 -49.47 -12.34 -54.51
N VAL A 101 -48.76 -13.35 -54.00
CA VAL A 101 -48.72 -14.69 -54.56
C VAL A 101 -49.66 -15.56 -53.74
N PHE A 102 -50.63 -16.16 -54.41
CA PHE A 102 -51.62 -17.04 -53.78
C PHE A 102 -51.32 -18.50 -54.09
N VAL A 103 -51.53 -19.38 -53.11
CA VAL A 103 -51.66 -20.82 -53.34
C VAL A 103 -53.15 -21.13 -53.44
N GLU A 104 -53.56 -21.65 -54.59
CA GLU A 104 -54.89 -22.17 -54.83
C GLU A 104 -54.87 -23.69 -54.63
N LEU A 105 -55.68 -24.16 -53.68
CA LEU A 105 -56.00 -25.57 -53.46
C LEU A 105 -57.39 -25.86 -54.06
N LEU A 106 -57.44 -26.80 -55.01
CA LEU A 106 -58.67 -27.34 -55.56
C LEU A 106 -58.83 -28.79 -55.13
N LYS A 107 -59.95 -29.11 -54.48
CA LYS A 107 -60.33 -30.48 -54.12
C LYS A 107 -61.23 -31.04 -55.22
N TYR A 108 -60.84 -32.18 -55.76
CA TYR A 108 -61.59 -32.90 -56.77
C TYR A 108 -62.13 -34.19 -56.18
N ASN A 109 -63.37 -34.52 -56.47
CA ASN A 109 -63.90 -35.84 -56.17
C ASN A 109 -63.88 -36.70 -57.44
N TYR A 110 -62.96 -37.67 -57.49
CA TYR A 110 -62.78 -38.58 -58.61
C TYR A 110 -63.65 -39.82 -58.43
N GLY A 111 -64.59 -40.04 -59.35
CA GLY A 111 -65.34 -41.27 -59.46
C GLY A 111 -64.79 -42.19 -60.56
N TYR A 112 -65.51 -43.29 -60.81
CA TYR A 112 -65.17 -44.28 -61.84
C TYR A 112 -65.05 -43.72 -63.27
N ASN A 113 -65.68 -42.57 -63.55
CA ASN A 113 -65.61 -41.91 -64.86
C ASN A 113 -64.24 -41.28 -65.13
N GLN A 114 -63.47 -40.97 -64.08
CA GLN A 114 -62.19 -40.29 -64.17
C GLN A 114 -61.01 -41.19 -63.79
N ASP A 115 -61.21 -42.15 -62.89
CA ASP A 115 -60.22 -43.17 -62.52
C ASP A 115 -60.81 -44.58 -62.72
N ALA A 116 -60.40 -45.24 -63.81
CA ALA A 116 -60.89 -46.58 -64.16
C ALA A 116 -60.47 -47.66 -63.13
N ALA A 117 -59.54 -47.36 -62.22
CA ALA A 117 -59.18 -48.26 -61.12
C ALA A 117 -60.24 -48.32 -60.01
N LEU A 118 -61.22 -47.42 -60.01
CA LEU A 118 -62.35 -47.37 -59.07
C LEU A 118 -63.55 -48.22 -59.53
N ILE A 119 -63.33 -49.13 -60.46
CA ILE A 119 -64.29 -50.12 -60.91
C ILE A 119 -63.85 -51.47 -60.34
N ASN A 120 -64.79 -52.20 -59.75
CA ASN A 120 -64.52 -53.55 -59.27
C ASN A 120 -64.16 -54.44 -60.49
N PRO A 121 -62.95 -55.02 -60.55
CA PRO A 121 -62.55 -55.83 -61.70
C PRO A 121 -63.38 -57.12 -61.83
N ALA A 122 -64.07 -57.55 -60.77
CA ALA A 122 -64.91 -58.75 -60.77
C ALA A 122 -66.39 -58.49 -61.11
N THR A 123 -66.95 -57.34 -60.72
CA THR A 123 -68.39 -57.03 -60.91
C THR A 123 -68.67 -55.92 -61.93
N GLY A 124 -67.67 -55.13 -62.33
CA GLY A 124 -67.82 -54.01 -63.25
C GLY A 124 -68.53 -52.79 -62.66
N GLU A 125 -68.84 -52.82 -61.37
CA GLU A 125 -69.54 -51.74 -60.66
C GLU A 125 -68.55 -50.71 -60.08
N PRO A 126 -68.92 -49.42 -60.03
CA PRO A 126 -68.16 -48.40 -59.30
C PRO A 126 -68.04 -48.76 -57.82
N THR A 127 -66.83 -48.71 -57.26
CA THR A 127 -66.59 -49.14 -55.87
C THR A 127 -66.46 -47.99 -54.88
N ALA A 128 -65.77 -46.91 -55.25
CA ALA A 128 -65.44 -45.83 -54.35
C ALA A 128 -65.21 -44.53 -55.13
N GLU A 129 -65.19 -43.42 -54.40
CA GLU A 129 -64.75 -42.13 -54.90
C GLU A 129 -63.45 -41.73 -54.16
N ARG A 130 -62.59 -40.94 -54.80
CA ARG A 130 -61.32 -40.49 -54.22
C ARG A 130 -61.24 -38.97 -54.25
N GLU A 131 -61.00 -38.37 -53.10
CA GLU A 131 -60.64 -36.96 -53.05
C GLU A 131 -59.18 -36.76 -53.50
N LYS A 132 -58.95 -35.86 -54.44
CA LYS A 132 -57.62 -35.48 -54.93
C LYS A 132 -57.42 -33.99 -54.82
N TRP A 133 -56.32 -33.59 -54.20
CA TRP A 133 -55.94 -32.20 -54.03
C TRP A 133 -54.97 -31.78 -55.12
N VAL A 134 -55.20 -30.61 -55.72
CA VAL A 134 -54.30 -30.00 -56.69
C VAL A 134 -53.99 -28.60 -56.23
N LEU A 135 -52.70 -28.32 -56.01
CA LEU A 135 -52.20 -27.03 -55.60
C LEU A 135 -51.52 -26.32 -56.76
N THR A 136 -51.84 -25.05 -56.97
CA THR A 136 -51.19 -24.20 -57.98
C THR A 136 -50.93 -22.80 -57.45
N LEU A 137 -49.88 -22.15 -57.93
CA LEU A 137 -49.59 -20.76 -57.62
C LEU A 137 -50.33 -19.83 -58.57
N LYS A 138 -50.91 -18.76 -58.04
CA LYS A 138 -51.66 -17.72 -58.76
C LYS A 138 -51.12 -16.34 -58.41
N ASP A 139 -51.17 -15.45 -59.38
CA ASP A 139 -50.79 -14.04 -59.30
C ASP A 139 -51.93 -13.13 -58.79
N HIS A 140 -53.13 -13.68 -58.64
CA HIS A 140 -54.31 -12.98 -58.11
C HIS A 140 -55.17 -13.94 -57.27
N ASP A 141 -56.10 -13.37 -56.52
CA ASP A 141 -57.04 -14.14 -55.70
C ASP A 141 -58.14 -14.76 -56.57
N THR A 142 -58.19 -16.10 -56.61
CA THR A 142 -59.20 -16.85 -57.36
C THR A 142 -60.41 -17.23 -56.51
N SER A 143 -60.50 -16.83 -55.24
CA SER A 143 -61.58 -17.25 -54.33
C SER A 143 -63.00 -16.97 -54.86
N GLY A 144 -63.16 -15.91 -55.66
CA GLY A 144 -64.45 -15.49 -56.23
C GLY A 144 -64.80 -16.04 -57.62
N GLU A 145 -63.93 -16.80 -58.28
CA GLU A 145 -64.24 -17.32 -59.63
C GLU A 145 -65.11 -18.58 -59.58
N THR A 146 -65.78 -18.87 -60.70
CA THR A 146 -66.58 -20.10 -60.85
C THR A 146 -65.72 -21.34 -60.71
N MET A 147 -66.17 -22.30 -59.90
CA MET A 147 -65.46 -23.56 -59.69
C MET A 147 -65.29 -24.33 -61.03
N PRO A 148 -64.09 -24.85 -61.32
CA PRO A 148 -63.87 -25.72 -62.47
C PRO A 148 -64.71 -26.99 -62.39
N ASN A 149 -64.94 -27.63 -63.55
CA ASN A 149 -65.74 -28.86 -63.61
C ASN A 149 -65.14 -29.97 -62.71
N ASN A 150 -65.99 -30.62 -61.92
CA ASN A 150 -65.64 -31.68 -60.95
C ASN A 150 -64.80 -31.25 -59.72
N VAL A 151 -64.71 -29.94 -59.42
CA VAL A 151 -64.15 -29.43 -58.16
C VAL A 151 -65.26 -29.36 -57.11
N THR A 152 -65.00 -29.89 -55.91
CA THR A 152 -65.93 -29.85 -54.76
C THR A 152 -65.69 -28.64 -53.87
N GLU A 153 -64.43 -28.24 -53.70
CA GLU A 153 -64.05 -27.11 -52.84
C GLU A 153 -62.82 -26.39 -53.40
N ARG A 154 -62.78 -25.06 -53.24
CA ARG A 154 -61.64 -24.19 -53.55
C ARG A 154 -61.22 -23.47 -52.27
N LYS A 155 -59.92 -23.49 -51.97
CA LYS A 155 -59.31 -22.70 -50.90
C LYS A 155 -58.13 -21.91 -51.45
N VAL A 156 -58.07 -20.62 -51.16
CA VAL A 156 -57.03 -19.72 -51.65
C VAL A 156 -56.38 -19.04 -50.47
N VAL A 157 -55.06 -19.09 -50.39
CA VAL A 157 -54.29 -18.52 -49.27
C VAL A 157 -53.12 -17.70 -49.81
N PRO A 158 -52.94 -16.44 -49.37
CA PRO A 158 -51.77 -15.64 -49.74
C PRO A 158 -50.52 -16.15 -49.02
N VAL A 159 -49.42 -16.30 -49.75
CA VAL A 159 -48.16 -16.89 -49.24
C VAL A 159 -47.00 -15.90 -49.31
N TYR A 160 -46.92 -15.08 -50.35
CA TYR A 160 -45.95 -13.99 -50.45
C TYR A 160 -46.65 -12.66 -50.75
N LYS A 161 -46.10 -11.59 -50.20
CA LYS A 161 -46.37 -10.20 -50.54
C LYS A 161 -45.20 -9.68 -51.36
N PHE A 162 -45.48 -9.19 -52.56
CA PHE A 162 -44.53 -8.55 -53.45
C PHE A 162 -44.73 -7.04 -53.39
N ASP A 163 -43.74 -6.32 -52.86
CA ASP A 163 -43.74 -4.86 -52.82
C ASP A 163 -43.20 -4.30 -54.14
N ARG A 164 -44.03 -3.53 -54.86
CA ARG A 164 -43.72 -3.02 -56.19
C ARG A 164 -42.77 -1.82 -56.17
N GLU A 165 -42.61 -1.14 -55.05
CA GLU A 165 -41.73 0.02 -54.94
C GLU A 165 -40.29 -0.39 -54.61
N THR A 166 -40.13 -1.38 -53.74
CA THR A 166 -38.81 -1.86 -53.30
C THR A 166 -38.33 -3.09 -54.07
N GLY A 167 -39.22 -3.79 -54.77
CA GLY A 167 -38.94 -5.07 -55.41
C GLY A 167 -38.79 -6.24 -54.42
N GLU A 168 -39.09 -6.02 -53.15
CA GLU A 168 -38.93 -7.00 -52.10
C GLU A 168 -40.11 -7.99 -52.06
N VAL A 169 -39.80 -9.29 -51.93
CA VAL A 169 -40.80 -10.34 -51.74
C VAL A 169 -40.68 -10.87 -50.32
N THR A 170 -41.73 -10.64 -49.52
CA THR A 170 -41.79 -11.05 -48.11
C THR A 170 -42.88 -12.11 -47.92
N ALA A 171 -42.66 -13.10 -47.06
CA ALA A 171 -43.71 -14.08 -46.76
C ALA A 171 -44.90 -13.39 -46.08
N THR A 172 -46.12 -13.67 -46.52
CA THR A 172 -47.35 -13.12 -45.91
C THR A 172 -47.49 -13.57 -44.46
N VAL A 173 -47.03 -14.78 -44.16
CA VAL A 173 -46.91 -15.33 -42.81
C VAL A 173 -45.43 -15.31 -42.41
N GLN A 174 -45.02 -14.30 -41.65
CA GLN A 174 -43.64 -14.21 -41.14
C GLN A 174 -43.42 -15.14 -39.94
N GLU A 175 -44.39 -15.15 -39.01
CA GLU A 175 -44.41 -16.09 -37.89
C GLU A 175 -45.09 -17.38 -38.33
N LYS A 176 -44.29 -18.37 -38.71
CA LYS A 176 -44.78 -19.66 -39.20
C LYS A 176 -45.55 -20.45 -38.15
N SER A 177 -45.24 -20.23 -36.87
CA SER A 177 -45.82 -20.97 -35.74
C SER A 177 -46.82 -20.13 -34.96
N ASN A 178 -47.89 -20.77 -34.49
CA ASN A 178 -48.87 -20.17 -33.58
C ASN A 178 -48.47 -20.30 -32.10
N LEU A 179 -47.32 -20.92 -31.79
CA LEU A 179 -46.81 -21.01 -30.43
C LEU A 179 -46.07 -19.74 -30.03
N PHE A 180 -46.49 -19.11 -28.94
CA PHE A 180 -45.78 -17.96 -28.39
C PHE A 180 -44.64 -18.41 -27.47
N LEU A 181 -43.53 -17.67 -27.51
CA LEU A 181 -42.35 -17.98 -26.70
C LEU A 181 -42.63 -17.92 -25.18
N HIS A 182 -43.61 -17.12 -24.74
CA HIS A 182 -43.99 -17.04 -23.33
C HIS A 182 -44.68 -18.32 -22.82
N ASP A 183 -45.42 -19.03 -23.68
CA ASP A 183 -46.06 -20.31 -23.34
C ASP A 183 -45.04 -21.45 -23.20
N LEU A 184 -43.81 -21.24 -23.69
CA LEU A 184 -42.69 -22.18 -23.67
C LEU A 184 -41.66 -21.87 -22.55
N LEU A 185 -41.86 -20.80 -21.78
CA LEU A 185 -41.00 -20.43 -20.65
C LEU A 185 -40.97 -21.57 -19.61
N GLY A 186 -39.76 -22.05 -19.29
CA GLY A 186 -39.54 -23.12 -18.31
C GLY A 186 -39.57 -24.55 -18.87
N THR A 187 -39.94 -24.75 -20.14
CA THR A 187 -39.90 -26.08 -20.80
C THR A 187 -38.72 -26.24 -21.76
N LEU A 188 -38.20 -25.14 -22.29
CA LEU A 188 -37.02 -25.13 -23.16
C LEU A 188 -35.74 -24.86 -22.33
N PRO A 189 -34.72 -25.73 -22.39
CA PRO A 189 -33.43 -25.46 -21.77
C PRO A 189 -32.79 -24.24 -22.45
N GLY A 190 -32.49 -23.20 -21.68
CA GLY A 190 -32.07 -21.85 -22.13
C GLY A 190 -30.72 -21.77 -22.85
N SER A 191 -30.15 -22.87 -23.32
CA SER A 191 -28.85 -22.91 -24.00
C SER A 191 -28.90 -22.62 -25.50
N ARG A 192 -30.09 -22.43 -26.11
CA ARG A 192 -30.24 -22.25 -27.57
C ARG A 192 -31.18 -21.13 -28.03
N ILE A 193 -31.47 -20.12 -27.20
CA ILE A 193 -32.08 -18.88 -27.70
C ILE A 193 -30.95 -17.95 -28.18
N THR A 194 -30.42 -18.20 -29.37
CA THR A 194 -29.49 -17.27 -30.02
C THR A 194 -30.29 -16.11 -30.60
N VAL A 195 -30.08 -14.94 -30.00
CA VAL A 195 -30.60 -13.62 -30.39
C VAL A 195 -30.09 -13.26 -31.79
N SER A 196 -30.84 -13.62 -32.83
CA SER A 196 -30.49 -13.32 -34.23
C SER A 196 -31.49 -12.36 -34.91
N SER A 197 -32.34 -11.68 -34.15
CA SER A 197 -33.40 -10.81 -34.68
C SER A 197 -33.38 -9.36 -34.15
N ILE A 198 -32.24 -8.86 -33.66
CA ILE A 198 -32.08 -7.43 -33.33
C ILE A 198 -31.26 -6.78 -34.44
N THR A 199 -31.82 -5.80 -35.14
CA THR A 199 -31.14 -5.04 -36.19
C THR A 199 -30.05 -4.13 -35.61
N GLU A 200 -29.00 -3.85 -36.39
CA GLU A 200 -27.79 -3.12 -35.96
C GLU A 200 -28.06 -1.74 -35.35
N ASP A 201 -29.14 -1.06 -35.76
CA ASP A 201 -29.55 0.24 -35.20
C ASP A 201 -30.18 0.15 -33.79
N GLN A 202 -30.80 -0.97 -33.44
CA GLN A 202 -31.30 -1.21 -32.07
C GLN A 202 -30.17 -1.62 -31.12
N LEU A 203 -29.08 -2.19 -31.65
CA LEU A 203 -27.86 -2.47 -30.90
C LEU A 203 -27.10 -1.19 -30.55
N SER A 204 -27.08 -0.17 -31.41
CA SER A 204 -26.42 1.10 -31.08
C SER A 204 -27.18 1.91 -30.02
N PHE A 205 -28.52 1.88 -30.03
CA PHE A 205 -29.36 2.52 -29.01
C PHE A 205 -29.36 1.74 -27.68
N ALA A 206 -29.50 0.40 -27.72
CA ALA A 206 -29.45 -0.43 -26.53
C ALA A 206 -28.03 -0.56 -25.93
N ALA A 207 -26.97 -0.45 -26.73
CA ALA A 207 -25.60 -0.40 -26.20
C ALA A 207 -25.25 0.95 -25.55
N ALA A 208 -25.97 2.03 -25.84
CA ALA A 208 -25.73 3.34 -25.21
C ALA A 208 -26.58 3.53 -23.94
N GLU A 209 -27.91 3.29 -24.01
CA GLU A 209 -28.79 3.42 -22.83
C GLU A 209 -28.79 2.16 -21.96
N GLY A 210 -28.77 0.97 -22.56
CA GLY A 210 -28.75 -0.30 -21.83
C GLY A 210 -27.41 -0.57 -21.13
N LEU A 211 -26.28 -0.11 -21.69
CA LEU A 211 -24.98 -0.20 -21.00
C LEU A 211 -24.91 0.76 -19.81
N ASN A 212 -25.38 1.99 -19.95
CA ASN A 212 -25.45 2.92 -18.83
C ASN A 212 -26.39 2.40 -17.75
N SER A 213 -27.54 1.84 -18.12
CA SER A 213 -28.46 1.17 -17.20
C SER A 213 -27.82 -0.06 -16.53
N LEU A 214 -27.10 -0.90 -17.27
CA LEU A 214 -26.39 -2.07 -16.71
C LEU A 214 -25.26 -1.64 -15.76
N LEU A 215 -24.48 -0.63 -16.13
CA LEU A 215 -23.41 -0.08 -15.30
C LEU A 215 -23.98 0.57 -14.04
N GLN A 216 -25.11 1.28 -14.15
CA GLN A 216 -25.85 1.84 -13.02
C GLN A 216 -26.34 0.73 -12.07
N ASN A 217 -27.01 -0.30 -12.59
CA ASN A 217 -27.48 -1.45 -11.80
C ASN A 217 -26.32 -2.21 -11.13
N LEU A 218 -25.20 -2.38 -11.84
CA LEU A 218 -24.00 -3.02 -11.30
C LEU A 218 -23.35 -2.15 -10.21
N ALA A 219 -23.30 -0.84 -10.42
CA ALA A 219 -22.80 0.12 -9.44
C ALA A 219 -23.66 0.12 -8.18
N GLU A 220 -24.98 0.21 -8.31
CA GLU A 220 -25.94 0.12 -7.20
C GLU A 220 -25.76 -1.18 -6.42
N ARG A 221 -25.74 -2.33 -7.10
CA ARG A 221 -25.52 -3.62 -6.45
C ARG A 221 -24.15 -3.69 -5.74
N THR A 222 -23.11 -3.12 -6.34
CA THR A 222 -21.76 -3.10 -5.73
C THR A 222 -21.74 -2.21 -4.49
N TYR A 223 -22.43 -1.07 -4.54
CA TYR A 223 -22.55 -0.14 -3.44
C TYR A 223 -23.42 -0.70 -2.30
N ASP A 224 -24.54 -1.35 -2.61
CA ASP A 224 -25.39 -2.00 -1.61
C ASP A 224 -24.66 -3.14 -0.88
N GLN A 225 -23.76 -3.83 -1.57
CA GLN A 225 -22.99 -4.93 -0.98
C GLN A 225 -21.83 -4.47 -0.09
N ALA A 226 -21.14 -3.38 -0.44
CA ALA A 226 -19.85 -3.04 0.17
C ALA A 226 -19.60 -1.54 0.40
N GLY A 227 -20.55 -0.68 0.05
CA GLY A 227 -20.37 0.77 0.07
C GLY A 227 -19.32 1.27 -0.92
N SER A 228 -18.74 2.44 -0.64
CA SER A 228 -17.55 2.94 -1.33
C SER A 228 -16.30 2.41 -0.63
N TYR A 229 -15.36 1.86 -1.39
CA TYR A 229 -14.17 1.23 -0.83
C TYR A 229 -12.96 1.30 -1.75
N LEU A 230 -11.79 1.19 -1.13
CA LEU A 230 -10.50 1.08 -1.78
C LEU A 230 -10.20 -0.38 -2.13
N VAL A 231 -9.67 -0.63 -3.34
CA VAL A 231 -9.24 -1.99 -3.74
C VAL A 231 -7.73 -2.15 -3.52
N LYS A 232 -6.94 -1.25 -4.11
CA LYS A 232 -5.48 -1.31 -4.07
C LYS A 232 -4.86 0.04 -4.43
N GLY A 233 -3.79 0.40 -3.75
CA GLY A 233 -3.02 1.62 -4.01
C GLY A 233 -3.76 2.86 -3.51
N LEU A 234 -3.58 3.99 -4.20
CA LEU A 234 -4.16 5.29 -3.81
C LEU A 234 -3.78 5.76 -2.39
N ASP A 235 -2.69 5.21 -1.84
CA ASP A 235 -2.09 5.73 -0.62
C ASP A 235 -1.43 7.08 -0.91
N SER A 236 -1.64 8.02 0.00
CA SER A 236 -1.03 9.35 -0.06
C SER A 236 0.20 9.42 0.83
N PHE A 237 1.23 10.11 0.35
CA PHE A 237 2.45 10.41 1.09
C PHE A 237 2.93 11.83 0.75
N ILE A 238 3.84 12.34 1.59
CA ILE A 238 4.39 13.69 1.46
C ILE A 238 5.54 13.64 0.46
N GLY A 239 5.49 14.54 -0.52
CA GLY A 239 6.53 14.77 -1.52
C GLY A 239 7.42 15.96 -1.14
N ASP A 240 7.85 16.70 -2.16
CA ASP A 240 8.71 17.87 -1.99
C ASP A 240 7.94 19.07 -1.41
N THR A 241 8.69 20.04 -0.88
CA THR A 241 8.13 21.26 -0.28
C THR A 241 8.80 22.49 -0.89
N ASP A 242 8.01 23.51 -1.21
CA ASP A 242 8.47 24.81 -1.72
C ASP A 242 8.51 25.88 -0.60
N GLY A 243 8.61 25.46 0.67
CA GLY A 243 8.60 26.34 1.85
C GLY A 243 7.24 26.92 2.25
N ASP A 244 6.32 27.10 1.30
CA ASP A 244 4.94 27.56 1.54
C ASP A 244 3.88 26.49 1.24
N ASN A 245 4.16 25.60 0.29
CA ASN A 245 3.30 24.51 -0.10
C ASN A 245 4.03 23.18 0.05
N VAL A 246 3.30 22.16 0.49
CA VAL A 246 3.73 20.77 0.61
C VAL A 246 3.00 19.97 -0.46
N GLU A 247 3.75 19.21 -1.24
CA GLU A 247 3.17 18.29 -2.21
C GLU A 247 2.65 17.04 -1.52
N VAL A 248 1.37 16.71 -1.72
CA VAL A 248 0.79 15.44 -1.32
C VAL A 248 0.58 14.59 -2.56
N ILE A 249 1.36 13.52 -2.66
CA ILE A 249 1.35 12.61 -3.80
C ILE A 249 0.47 11.42 -3.46
N THR A 250 -0.59 11.24 -4.23
CA THR A 250 -1.46 10.06 -4.15
C THR A 250 -1.05 9.08 -5.25
N ASN A 251 -0.67 7.86 -4.85
CA ASN A 251 -0.21 6.84 -5.78
C ASN A 251 -1.27 6.38 -6.77
N ALA A 252 -0.84 5.79 -7.88
CA ALA A 252 -1.72 5.07 -8.79
C ALA A 252 -2.47 3.95 -8.05
N GLY A 253 -3.70 3.66 -8.47
CA GLY A 253 -4.51 2.64 -7.85
C GLY A 253 -5.97 2.64 -8.28
N ARG A 254 -6.78 1.87 -7.54
CA ARG A 254 -8.19 1.61 -7.85
C ARG A 254 -9.07 1.70 -6.62
N ALA A 255 -10.20 2.38 -6.78
CA ALA A 255 -11.29 2.43 -5.81
C ALA A 255 -12.65 2.26 -6.50
N TYR A 256 -13.66 1.91 -5.71
CA TYR A 256 -15.07 1.94 -6.10
C TYR A 256 -15.79 2.99 -5.28
N ILE A 257 -16.44 3.95 -5.94
CA ILE A 257 -17.10 5.09 -5.31
C ILE A 257 -18.53 5.12 -5.84
N GLN A 258 -19.51 4.96 -4.95
CA GLN A 258 -20.91 4.71 -5.34
C GLN A 258 -21.05 3.54 -6.35
N GLY A 259 -20.17 2.54 -6.25
CA GLY A 259 -20.12 1.40 -7.16
C GLY A 259 -19.47 1.67 -8.53
N PHE A 260 -19.12 2.91 -8.86
CA PHE A 260 -18.35 3.25 -10.05
C PHE A 260 -16.85 3.08 -9.82
N ARG A 261 -16.15 2.52 -10.80
CA ARG A 261 -14.71 2.28 -10.73
C ARG A 261 -13.93 3.56 -11.04
N LEU A 262 -13.18 4.06 -10.05
CA LEU A 262 -12.12 5.04 -10.24
C LEU A 262 -10.78 4.31 -10.37
N GLN A 263 -10.11 4.49 -11.51
CA GLN A 263 -8.78 3.95 -11.79
C GLN A 263 -7.85 5.12 -12.12
N LYS A 264 -6.71 5.20 -11.43
CA LYS A 264 -5.62 6.12 -11.75
C LYS A 264 -4.39 5.29 -12.08
N ASP A 265 -3.87 5.44 -13.30
CA ASP A 265 -2.70 4.71 -13.76
C ASP A 265 -1.38 5.43 -13.44
N LEU A 266 -1.47 6.73 -13.13
CA LEU A 266 -0.35 7.58 -12.73
C LEU A 266 -0.64 8.23 -11.38
N PRO A 267 0.40 8.51 -10.57
CA PRO A 267 0.25 9.25 -9.34
C PRO A 267 -0.28 10.66 -9.62
N THR A 268 -1.08 11.20 -8.69
CA THR A 268 -1.62 12.56 -8.77
C THR A 268 -1.06 13.38 -7.62
N THR A 269 -0.56 14.57 -7.91
CA THR A 269 0.03 15.48 -6.92
C THR A 269 -0.97 16.57 -6.56
N THR A 270 -1.21 16.77 -5.27
CA THR A 270 -2.07 17.83 -4.74
C THR A 270 -1.22 18.77 -3.90
N LEU A 271 -1.17 20.06 -4.25
CA LEU A 271 -0.47 21.07 -3.46
C LEU A 271 -1.30 21.48 -2.25
N VAL A 272 -0.70 21.43 -1.07
CA VAL A 272 -1.33 21.80 0.20
C VAL A 272 -0.53 22.95 0.82
N PRO A 273 -1.11 24.15 0.95
CA PRO A 273 -0.42 25.27 1.59
C PRO A 273 -0.27 25.01 3.09
N LYS A 274 0.73 25.63 3.72
CA LYS A 274 0.82 25.66 5.19
C LYS A 274 -0.35 26.44 5.80
N SER A 275 -0.70 26.14 7.05
CA SER A 275 -1.78 26.83 7.77
C SER A 275 -1.26 28.16 8.32
N VAL A 276 -1.76 29.29 7.81
CA VAL A 276 -1.30 30.65 8.20
C VAL A 276 -2.38 31.47 8.91
N ASP A 277 -3.56 30.88 9.12
CA ASP A 277 -4.66 31.55 9.82
C ASP A 277 -4.31 31.79 11.28
N THR A 278 -4.80 32.89 11.83
CA THR A 278 -4.38 33.37 13.14
C THR A 278 -5.56 33.60 14.07
N LYS A 279 -5.30 33.51 15.37
CA LYS A 279 -6.22 33.89 16.43
C LYS A 279 -5.51 34.77 17.44
N SER A 280 -6.21 35.79 17.92
CA SER A 280 -5.69 36.71 18.92
C SER A 280 -5.96 36.20 20.34
N VAL A 281 -4.95 36.34 21.20
CA VAL A 281 -5.09 36.28 22.65
C VAL A 281 -4.93 37.71 23.18
N ARG A 282 -5.83 38.13 24.07
CA ARG A 282 -5.80 39.44 24.73
C ARG A 282 -5.57 39.23 26.22
N GLY A 283 -4.62 39.95 26.79
CA GLY A 283 -4.40 40.05 28.23
C GLY A 283 -3.72 38.84 28.88
N GLU A 284 -2.81 38.15 28.19
CA GLU A 284 -2.05 37.08 28.84
C GLU A 284 -1.10 37.66 29.89
N GLN A 285 -1.29 37.28 31.16
CA GLN A 285 -0.47 37.80 32.25
C GLN A 285 0.80 36.97 32.47
N LYS A 286 1.93 37.66 32.60
CA LYS A 286 3.24 37.10 33.02
C LYS A 286 3.81 37.93 34.15
N THR A 287 4.28 37.29 35.21
CA THR A 287 4.96 38.01 36.31
C THR A 287 6.43 38.18 35.97
N TYR A 288 6.87 39.43 35.83
CA TYR A 288 8.25 39.76 35.54
C TYR A 288 9.14 39.51 36.76
N ASN A 289 10.32 38.95 36.52
CA ASN A 289 11.37 38.72 37.48
C ASN A 289 12.70 39.15 36.86
N VAL A 290 13.50 39.95 37.57
CA VAL A 290 14.79 40.49 37.06
C VAL A 290 15.78 39.37 36.65
N GLY A 291 15.67 38.18 37.24
CA GLY A 291 16.49 37.01 36.89
C GLY A 291 16.05 36.25 35.63
N THR A 292 14.86 36.57 35.08
CA THR A 292 14.25 35.84 33.96
C THR A 292 13.96 36.80 32.82
N ARG A 293 14.62 36.58 31.68
CA ARG A 293 14.46 37.43 30.49
C ARG A 293 13.38 36.93 29.52
N ARG A 294 13.16 35.61 29.51
CA ARG A 294 12.35 34.90 28.50
C ARG A 294 11.05 34.42 29.11
N TYR A 295 9.94 34.85 28.55
CA TYR A 295 8.60 34.50 29.00
C TYR A 295 7.87 33.77 27.89
N ALA A 296 7.77 32.45 28.02
CA ALA A 296 7.04 31.61 27.07
C ALA A 296 5.55 31.95 27.10
N LEU A 297 4.95 32.06 25.92
CA LEU A 297 3.51 32.27 25.76
C LEU A 297 2.75 30.95 25.86
N ASN A 298 1.50 31.00 26.31
CA ASN A 298 0.69 29.80 26.50
C ASN A 298 0.20 29.22 25.16
N SER A 299 -0.13 30.09 24.20
CA SER A 299 -0.53 29.68 22.85
C SER A 299 0.64 29.81 21.89
N THR A 300 0.92 28.73 21.16
CA THR A 300 2.04 28.63 20.22
C THR A 300 1.54 27.99 18.94
N PRO A 301 2.15 28.26 17.78
CA PRO A 301 3.26 29.17 17.49
C PRO A 301 2.86 30.65 17.38
N LEU A 302 3.68 31.55 17.91
CA LEU A 302 3.52 33.01 17.81
C LEU A 302 3.69 33.48 16.36
N LYS A 303 2.79 34.35 15.89
CA LYS A 303 2.98 35.15 14.67
C LYS A 303 3.67 36.46 14.99
N GLU A 304 3.05 37.24 15.87
CA GLU A 304 3.57 38.52 16.34
C GLU A 304 2.89 38.95 17.64
N SER A 305 3.62 39.66 18.50
CA SER A 305 3.02 40.45 19.57
C SER A 305 2.33 41.68 19.00
N THR A 306 1.11 41.98 19.46
CA THR A 306 0.38 43.19 19.07
C THR A 306 0.53 44.31 20.10
N GLN A 307 0.51 43.98 21.39
CA GLN A 307 0.68 44.94 22.48
C GLN A 307 1.29 44.24 23.70
N VAL A 308 2.26 44.89 24.33
CA VAL A 308 2.81 44.46 25.61
C VAL A 308 2.70 45.65 26.55
N GLU A 309 2.04 45.46 27.68
CA GLU A 309 1.93 46.44 28.75
C GLU A 309 2.64 45.93 29.99
N ALA A 310 3.45 46.80 30.60
CA ALA A 310 4.15 46.48 31.82
C ALA A 310 4.16 47.69 32.76
N ILE A 311 4.36 47.41 34.04
CA ILE A 311 4.52 48.46 35.05
C ILE A 311 6.01 48.81 35.09
N VAL A 312 6.34 50.06 34.81
CA VAL A 312 7.72 50.57 34.73
C VAL A 312 7.90 51.66 35.78
N GLU A 313 9.10 51.74 36.36
CA GLU A 313 9.49 52.80 37.28
C GLU A 313 10.14 53.97 36.53
N ILE A 314 9.77 55.20 36.88
CA ILE A 314 10.39 56.41 36.35
C ILE A 314 10.71 57.38 37.49
N VAL A 315 11.84 58.09 37.34
CA VAL A 315 12.22 59.23 38.16
C VAL A 315 12.17 60.48 37.29
N SER A 316 11.33 61.44 37.66
CA SER A 316 11.21 62.69 36.91
C SER A 316 11.06 63.90 37.82
N ASN A 317 11.44 65.06 37.30
CA ASN A 317 11.24 66.33 37.99
C ASN A 317 9.88 66.92 37.59
N ILE A 318 9.05 67.17 38.60
CA ILE A 318 7.72 67.76 38.46
C ILE A 318 7.77 69.19 39.00
N THR A 319 7.08 70.11 38.32
CA THR A 319 6.99 71.51 38.75
C THR A 319 5.76 71.69 39.62
N ARG A 320 5.93 72.27 40.82
CA ARG A 320 4.84 72.57 41.74
C ARG A 320 3.85 73.58 41.14
N GLY A 321 2.57 73.24 41.16
CA GLY A 321 1.46 74.05 40.66
C GLY A 321 1.29 75.39 41.36
N SER A 322 0.53 76.29 40.74
CA SER A 322 0.38 77.69 41.15
C SER A 322 -0.49 77.91 42.39
N VAL A 323 -1.04 76.84 42.98
CA VAL A 323 -1.96 76.88 44.12
C VAL A 323 -1.40 75.96 45.23
N GLY A 324 -1.20 76.50 46.43
CA GLY A 324 -0.81 75.71 47.61
C GLY A 324 -1.92 74.73 48.01
N GLY A 325 -1.53 73.51 48.37
CA GLY A 325 -2.49 72.40 48.54
C GLY A 325 -3.22 71.98 47.26
N GLY A 326 -2.65 72.24 46.09
CA GLY A 326 -3.19 71.81 44.79
C GLY A 326 -2.56 70.50 44.27
N GLU A 327 -3.20 69.91 43.27
CA GLU A 327 -2.79 68.68 42.59
C GLU A 327 -1.77 68.95 41.47
N ASP A 328 -0.71 68.15 41.40
CA ASP A 328 0.30 68.19 40.33
C ASP A 328 0.24 66.91 39.48
N LEU A 329 0.13 67.07 38.15
CA LEU A 329 0.00 65.94 37.22
C LEU A 329 1.34 65.22 37.03
N LEU A 330 1.33 63.90 37.18
CA LEU A 330 2.42 63.03 36.78
C LEU A 330 2.26 62.61 35.30
N ALA A 331 3.33 62.77 34.54
CA ALA A 331 3.43 62.29 33.16
C ALA A 331 4.73 61.47 33.05
N PRO A 332 4.67 60.19 32.65
CA PRO A 332 3.57 59.49 31.96
C PRO A 332 2.43 58.94 32.86
N ASN A 333 1.28 58.62 32.25
CA ASN A 333 0.07 58.06 32.88
C ASN A 333 -0.44 56.83 32.09
N PRO A 334 -1.23 55.91 32.70
CA PRO A 334 -1.77 55.92 34.07
C PRO A 334 -0.74 55.54 35.14
N VAL A 335 -0.76 56.29 36.26
CA VAL A 335 0.10 56.04 37.43
C VAL A 335 -0.47 54.88 38.23
N VAL A 336 0.40 53.94 38.62
CA VAL A 336 0.04 52.78 39.45
C VAL A 336 0.27 53.12 40.92
N ASP A 337 1.51 53.47 41.29
CA ASP A 337 1.91 53.74 42.68
C ASP A 337 3.04 54.78 42.73
N ILE A 338 2.98 55.72 43.68
CA ILE A 338 4.03 56.71 43.92
C ILE A 338 4.96 56.20 45.01
N LEU A 339 6.21 55.90 44.65
CA LEU A 339 7.18 55.29 45.56
C LEU A 339 7.87 56.33 46.46
N GLU A 340 8.17 57.51 45.92
CA GLU A 340 8.89 58.56 46.66
C GLU A 340 8.67 59.96 46.05
N VAL A 341 8.48 60.95 46.90
CA VAL A 341 8.47 62.38 46.54
C VAL A 341 9.54 63.09 47.35
N SER A 342 10.50 63.74 46.69
CA SER A 342 11.62 64.39 47.36
C SER A 342 12.05 65.71 46.70
N GLN A 343 12.58 66.63 47.49
CA GLN A 343 13.21 67.86 47.02
C GLN A 343 14.58 68.03 47.70
N GLY A 344 15.66 67.80 46.95
CA GLY A 344 17.01 67.78 47.50
C GLY A 344 17.18 66.63 48.51
N ALA A 345 17.44 66.95 49.77
CA ALA A 345 17.58 65.95 50.85
C ALA A 345 16.26 65.69 51.62
N THR A 346 15.20 66.45 51.34
CA THR A 346 13.91 66.32 52.03
C THR A 346 13.03 65.31 51.31
N VAL A 347 12.60 64.26 52.01
CA VAL A 347 11.61 63.28 51.52
C VAL A 347 10.27 63.57 52.20
N PHE A 348 9.22 63.77 51.41
CA PHE A 348 7.88 64.10 51.88
C PHE A 348 7.08 62.84 52.19
N GLN A 349 6.28 62.86 53.26
CA GLN A 349 5.56 61.68 53.76
C GLN A 349 4.14 61.58 53.21
N GLU A 350 3.79 60.40 52.69
CA GLU A 350 2.43 60.09 52.26
C GLU A 350 1.44 60.11 53.45
N GLY A 351 0.26 60.68 53.25
CA GLY A 351 -0.79 60.86 54.27
C GLY A 351 -0.57 62.02 55.23
N VAL A 352 0.59 62.69 55.17
CA VAL A 352 0.91 63.89 55.97
C VAL A 352 1.17 65.09 55.07
N ASP A 353 2.13 64.95 54.15
CA ASP A 353 2.55 66.03 53.24
C ASP A 353 1.80 65.94 51.90
N TRP A 354 1.62 64.72 51.38
CA TRP A 354 0.95 64.46 50.10
C TRP A 354 0.14 63.15 50.15
N GLN A 355 -0.75 62.93 49.19
CA GLN A 355 -1.45 61.67 48.93
C GLN A 355 -1.56 61.42 47.41
N GLN A 356 -1.64 60.17 46.99
CA GLN A 356 -1.89 59.86 45.58
C GLN A 356 -3.37 60.09 45.22
N SER A 357 -3.62 60.94 44.22
CA SER A 357 -4.95 61.20 43.65
C SER A 357 -4.97 60.79 42.18
N GLY A 358 -5.16 59.50 41.91
CA GLY A 358 -5.11 58.95 40.56
C GLY A 358 -3.75 59.18 39.88
N ASN A 359 -3.72 60.05 38.86
CA ASN A 359 -2.49 60.44 38.14
C ASN A 359 -1.79 61.67 38.73
N TYR A 360 -2.26 62.17 39.87
CA TYR A 360 -1.79 63.40 40.48
C TYR A 360 -1.16 63.14 41.84
N VAL A 361 -0.18 63.97 42.18
CA VAL A 361 0.27 64.17 43.56
C VAL A 361 -0.61 65.25 44.17
N ASP A 362 -1.48 64.87 45.10
CA ASP A 362 -2.32 65.81 45.84
C ASP A 362 -1.61 66.22 47.13
N TRP A 363 -1.48 67.52 47.35
CA TRP A 363 -0.78 68.06 48.51
C TRP A 363 -1.79 68.50 49.56
N LEU A 364 -1.67 67.96 50.77
CA LEU A 364 -2.73 68.06 51.79
C LEU A 364 -2.80 69.43 52.49
N GLY A 365 -1.85 70.34 52.22
CA GLY A 365 -1.81 71.72 52.75
C GLY A 365 -1.55 71.84 54.25
N THR A 366 -1.52 70.73 54.99
CA THR A 366 -1.23 70.65 56.43
C THR A 366 0.20 70.22 56.76
N GLY A 367 0.90 69.62 55.80
CA GLY A 367 2.30 69.20 55.89
C GLY A 367 3.28 70.13 55.16
N ASN A 368 4.52 69.68 54.99
CA ASN A 368 5.54 70.40 54.22
C ASN A 368 5.28 70.23 52.72
N GLU A 369 5.18 71.34 51.97
CA GLU A 369 5.10 71.32 50.51
C GLU A 369 6.30 72.04 49.87
N PRO A 370 6.78 71.61 48.68
CA PRO A 370 7.72 72.36 47.87
C PRO A 370 7.19 73.77 47.58
N ALA A 371 8.08 74.75 47.51
CA ALA A 371 7.68 76.12 47.18
C ALA A 371 7.05 76.18 45.78
N ILE A 372 5.98 76.98 45.64
CA ILE A 372 5.25 77.18 44.38
C ILE A 372 6.23 77.58 43.26
N GLY A 373 6.14 76.91 42.10
CA GLY A 373 7.02 77.15 40.96
C GLY A 373 8.42 76.54 41.06
N THR A 374 8.75 75.82 42.15
CA THR A 374 9.97 75.01 42.22
C THR A 374 9.75 73.60 41.69
N THR A 375 10.82 72.95 41.24
CA THR A 375 10.79 71.54 40.82
C THR A 375 11.12 70.63 42.00
N TYR A 376 10.44 69.50 42.07
CA TYR A 376 10.71 68.40 42.99
C TYR A 376 10.79 67.09 42.22
N THR A 377 11.49 66.10 42.75
CA THR A 377 11.68 64.81 42.12
C THR A 377 10.61 63.84 42.62
N VAL A 378 9.96 63.15 41.70
CA VAL A 378 9.02 62.08 42.00
C VAL A 378 9.54 60.80 41.38
N ARG A 379 9.49 59.71 42.14
CA ARG A 379 9.75 58.35 41.70
C ARG A 379 8.46 57.57 41.83
N TRP A 380 7.93 57.11 40.70
CA TRP A 380 6.64 56.42 40.65
C TRP A 380 6.65 55.33 39.60
N THR A 381 5.68 54.42 39.71
CA THR A 381 5.41 53.36 38.75
C THR A 381 4.19 53.70 37.91
N TYR A 382 4.24 53.39 36.62
CA TYR A 382 3.13 53.66 35.69
C TYR A 382 2.99 52.51 34.69
N THR A 383 1.80 52.35 34.11
CA THR A 383 1.59 51.38 33.04
C THR A 383 2.13 51.95 31.73
N LYS A 384 3.16 51.31 31.19
CA LYS A 384 3.78 51.65 29.91
C LYS A 384 3.35 50.63 28.85
N GLN A 385 2.95 51.12 27.67
CA GLN A 385 2.95 50.30 26.47
C GLN A 385 4.40 50.14 26.00
N MET A 386 4.92 48.93 26.12
CA MET A 386 6.31 48.62 25.79
C MET A 386 6.53 48.70 24.28
N ILE A 387 7.71 49.16 23.88
CA ILE A 387 8.07 49.35 22.46
C ILE A 387 8.84 48.13 21.95
N LYS A 388 8.28 47.45 20.94
CA LYS A 388 8.93 46.31 20.27
C LYS A 388 10.25 46.74 19.61
N GLY A 389 11.31 45.93 19.75
CA GLY A 389 12.67 46.20 19.29
C GLY A 389 13.49 47.12 20.20
N THR A 390 12.83 47.82 21.14
CA THR A 390 13.51 48.66 22.14
C THR A 390 13.46 48.02 23.53
N ASP A 391 12.24 47.81 24.05
CA ASP A 391 11.97 47.31 25.39
C ASP A 391 11.81 45.77 25.41
N TYR A 392 11.31 45.18 24.32
CA TYR A 392 11.16 43.73 24.19
C TYR A 392 11.22 43.28 22.72
N VAL A 393 11.42 41.97 22.51
CA VAL A 393 11.36 41.33 21.18
C VAL A 393 10.55 40.02 21.23
N ASP A 394 10.05 39.62 20.06
CA ASP A 394 9.44 38.31 19.85
C ASP A 394 10.56 37.30 19.58
N GLY A 395 10.76 36.34 20.48
CA GLY A 395 11.87 35.39 20.38
C GLY A 395 13.22 35.99 20.86
N GLY A 396 14.20 36.06 19.97
CA GLY A 396 15.58 36.46 20.26
C GLY A 396 15.95 37.86 19.78
N TRP A 397 17.10 38.37 20.24
CA TRP A 397 17.60 39.71 19.90
C TRP A 397 18.56 39.72 18.69
N PHE A 398 18.80 38.57 18.06
CA PHE A 398 19.63 38.54 16.85
C PHE A 398 19.02 39.41 15.74
N GLY A 399 19.85 40.21 15.08
CA GLY A 399 19.43 41.14 14.02
C GLY A 399 18.91 42.49 14.50
N GLU A 400 18.69 42.67 15.81
CA GLU A 400 18.24 43.95 16.38
C GLU A 400 19.39 44.93 16.63
N SER A 401 19.07 46.22 16.63
CA SER A 401 20.06 47.28 16.81
C SER A 401 20.74 47.20 18.18
N GLY A 402 22.07 47.12 18.19
CA GLY A 402 22.87 46.97 19.43
C GLY A 402 23.07 45.52 19.87
N HIS A 403 22.60 44.55 19.09
CA HIS A 403 22.76 43.11 19.33
C HIS A 403 23.47 42.43 18.14
N PRO A 404 23.91 41.17 18.25
CA PRO A 404 24.58 40.46 17.16
C PRO A 404 23.69 40.38 15.91
N ALA A 405 24.25 40.65 14.73
CA ALA A 405 23.52 40.61 13.46
C ALA A 405 23.06 39.18 13.10
N ALA A 406 22.07 39.04 12.22
CA ALA A 406 21.74 37.74 11.64
C ALA A 406 22.90 37.24 10.75
N GLY A 407 23.22 35.94 10.84
CA GLY A 407 24.34 35.34 10.12
C GLY A 407 24.75 33.98 10.66
N GLU A 408 25.81 33.41 10.10
CA GLU A 408 26.38 32.15 10.58
C GLU A 408 27.20 32.38 11.85
N TYR A 409 26.86 31.62 12.91
CA TYR A 409 27.62 31.62 14.16
C TYR A 409 28.17 30.23 14.46
N PHE A 410 29.37 30.21 15.00
CA PHE A 410 30.08 29.02 15.43
C PHE A 410 30.13 28.97 16.95
N TYR A 411 29.80 27.82 17.53
CA TYR A 411 29.79 27.61 18.96
C TYR A 411 30.71 26.47 19.36
N LEU A 412 31.42 26.67 20.47
CA LEU A 412 32.23 25.65 21.12
C LEU A 412 31.90 25.64 22.61
N VAL A 413 31.69 24.44 23.16
CA VAL A 413 31.53 24.27 24.61
C VAL A 413 32.70 23.46 25.15
N THR A 414 33.50 24.08 26.00
CA THR A 414 34.63 23.44 26.67
C THR A 414 34.24 23.04 28.09
N ALA A 415 34.88 21.97 28.59
CA ALA A 415 34.69 21.51 29.97
C ALA A 415 35.81 22.04 30.87
N GLN A 416 35.45 22.51 32.06
CA GLN A 416 36.37 23.02 33.05
C GLN A 416 36.40 22.10 34.28
N ASP A 417 37.58 21.90 34.88
CA ASP A 417 37.75 21.28 36.19
C ASP A 417 38.41 22.27 37.18
N GLY A 418 38.86 21.79 38.35
CA GLY A 418 39.60 22.61 39.32
C GLY A 418 41.02 22.99 38.89
N SER A 419 41.55 22.39 37.82
CA SER A 419 42.94 22.52 37.36
C SER A 419 43.06 23.40 36.11
N GLY A 420 42.03 23.43 35.25
CA GLY A 420 42.06 24.12 33.98
C GLY A 420 40.83 23.86 33.12
N GLU A 421 41.00 23.92 31.81
CA GLU A 421 39.93 23.82 30.81
C GLU A 421 40.39 22.97 29.62
N THR A 422 39.45 22.31 28.93
CA THR A 422 39.74 21.54 27.71
C THR A 422 40.21 22.44 26.57
N GLU A 423 40.96 21.88 25.62
CA GLU A 423 41.45 22.62 24.45
C GLU A 423 40.36 22.98 23.44
N TYR A 424 40.70 23.92 22.57
CA TYR A 424 40.01 24.14 21.31
C TYR A 424 40.20 22.93 20.38
N ASP A 425 39.09 22.33 19.96
CA ASP A 425 39.04 21.28 18.95
C ASP A 425 38.07 21.70 17.82
N PRO A 426 38.55 21.96 16.59
CA PRO A 426 37.70 22.37 15.48
C PRO A 426 36.65 21.31 15.11
N ALA A 427 36.87 20.03 15.44
CA ALA A 427 35.92 18.95 15.16
C ALA A 427 34.71 18.93 16.11
N GLN A 428 34.78 19.68 17.23
CA GLN A 428 33.74 19.77 18.25
C GLN A 428 32.95 21.09 18.17
N VAL A 429 33.26 21.93 17.18
CA VAL A 429 32.54 23.17 16.88
C VAL A 429 31.28 22.85 16.10
N VAL A 430 30.16 23.49 16.48
CA VAL A 430 28.91 23.45 15.73
C VAL A 430 28.61 24.83 15.14
N SER A 431 28.18 24.88 13.87
CA SER A 431 27.75 26.12 13.23
C SER A 431 26.25 26.13 12.97
N ARG A 432 25.68 27.33 12.89
CA ARG A 432 24.29 27.55 12.52
C ARG A 432 24.08 28.92 11.91
N ASP A 433 23.39 28.96 10.78
CA ASP A 433 22.78 30.18 10.26
C ASP A 433 21.62 30.62 11.16
N THR A 434 21.82 31.74 11.86
CA THR A 434 20.87 32.30 12.81
C THR A 434 20.17 33.49 12.17
N LEU A 435 18.87 33.36 11.92
CA LEU A 435 18.06 34.43 11.36
C LEU A 435 17.72 35.49 12.42
N ALA A 436 17.26 36.66 11.98
CA ALA A 436 16.81 37.70 12.89
C ALA A 436 15.63 37.20 13.74
N GLY A 437 15.64 37.49 15.04
CA GLY A 437 14.62 37.03 15.98
C GLY A 437 14.79 35.58 16.48
N GLU A 438 15.78 34.81 16.01
CA GLU A 438 15.98 33.43 16.46
C GLU A 438 16.73 33.34 17.80
N ILE A 439 16.64 32.17 18.44
CA ILE A 439 17.40 31.81 19.63
C ILE A 439 18.05 30.45 19.38
N ASN A 440 19.34 30.34 19.70
CA ASN A 440 20.13 29.14 19.53
C ASN A 440 20.17 28.34 20.82
N ARG A 441 19.58 27.14 20.82
CA ARG A 441 19.61 26.22 21.97
C ARG A 441 20.74 25.22 21.80
N LEU A 442 21.75 25.34 22.67
CA LEU A 442 22.90 24.46 22.77
C LEU A 442 22.66 23.42 23.87
N SER A 443 22.94 22.16 23.58
CA SER A 443 22.90 21.07 24.56
C SER A 443 24.05 20.10 24.38
N TRP A 444 24.58 19.56 25.48
CA TRP A 444 25.68 18.60 25.49
C TRP A 444 25.48 17.55 26.60
N LEU A 445 26.17 16.41 26.51
CA LEU A 445 26.14 15.41 27.58
C LEU A 445 27.03 15.85 28.76
N PRO A 446 26.64 15.54 30.01
CA PRO A 446 27.46 15.86 31.18
C PRO A 446 28.79 15.12 31.15
N VAL A 447 29.89 15.84 31.40
CA VAL A 447 31.26 15.31 31.45
C VAL A 447 31.61 14.92 32.88
N SER A 448 32.04 13.67 33.08
CA SER A 448 32.48 13.19 34.39
C SER A 448 33.74 13.94 34.84
N GLY A 449 33.73 14.47 36.07
CA GLY A 449 34.84 15.24 36.64
C GLY A 449 34.85 16.73 36.29
N ALA A 450 33.94 17.22 35.43
CA ALA A 450 33.82 18.64 35.12
C ALA A 450 33.15 19.41 36.28
N THR A 451 33.70 20.56 36.64
CA THR A 451 33.15 21.51 37.62
C THR A 451 32.34 22.63 36.98
N GLY A 452 32.41 22.78 35.65
CA GLY A 452 31.62 23.72 34.88
C GLY A 452 31.89 23.61 33.38
N TYR A 453 31.19 24.41 32.59
CA TYR A 453 31.40 24.52 31.15
C TYR A 453 31.54 25.98 30.75
N ARG A 454 32.28 26.23 29.67
CA ARG A 454 32.39 27.55 29.06
C ARG A 454 31.89 27.47 27.63
N VAL A 455 31.01 28.40 27.29
CA VAL A 455 30.41 28.53 25.98
C VAL A 455 31.11 29.66 25.26
N TYR A 456 31.64 29.36 24.09
CA TYR A 456 32.29 30.30 23.19
C TYR A 456 31.45 30.51 21.94
N ARG A 457 31.48 31.72 21.40
CA ARG A 457 30.85 32.08 20.13
C ARG A 457 31.88 32.76 19.22
N GLY A 458 31.87 32.41 17.94
CA GLY A 458 32.68 33.01 16.90
C GLY A 458 31.88 33.23 15.61
N MET A 459 32.42 34.02 14.69
CA MET A 459 31.85 34.21 13.33
C MET A 459 32.58 33.39 12.27
N GLN A 460 33.67 32.72 12.66
CA GLN A 460 34.51 31.87 11.82
C GLN A 460 35.05 30.72 12.66
N ASN A 461 35.48 29.65 12.01
CA ASN A 461 36.12 28.49 12.64
C ASN A 461 37.46 28.18 11.95
N THR A 462 38.37 29.15 11.94
CA THR A 462 39.71 28.98 11.34
C THR A 462 40.77 28.75 12.42
N ASP A 463 40.67 29.47 13.53
CA ASP A 463 41.59 29.38 14.66
C ASP A 463 40.86 29.67 15.99
N ARG A 464 41.44 29.27 17.12
CA ARG A 464 40.90 29.50 18.47
C ARG A 464 40.66 30.98 18.77
N VAL A 465 41.38 31.88 18.09
CA VAL A 465 41.26 33.34 18.28
C VAL A 465 39.97 33.91 17.69
N ASP A 466 39.30 33.17 16.82
CA ASP A 466 38.01 33.55 16.23
C ASP A 466 36.86 33.46 17.24
N PHE A 467 37.09 32.76 18.36
CA PHE A 467 36.11 32.50 19.41
C PHE A 467 36.32 33.41 20.61
N GLN A 468 35.21 33.94 21.13
CA GLN A 468 35.18 34.73 22.36
C GLN A 468 34.25 34.09 23.39
N LEU A 469 34.58 34.28 24.67
CA LEU A 469 33.83 33.70 25.78
C LEU A 469 32.46 34.37 25.88
N LEU A 470 31.39 33.59 25.74
CA LEU A 470 30.02 34.08 25.85
C LEU A 470 29.45 33.84 27.25
N LYS A 471 29.64 32.64 27.81
CA LYS A 471 29.09 32.30 29.13
C LYS A 471 29.90 31.25 29.86
N VAL A 472 29.90 31.33 31.19
CA VAL A 472 30.36 30.26 32.07
C VAL A 472 29.16 29.68 32.80
N VAL A 473 28.99 28.35 32.77
CA VAL A 473 27.88 27.64 33.40
C VAL A 473 28.39 26.57 34.37
N ALA A 474 27.60 26.25 35.40
CA ALA A 474 27.96 25.26 36.41
C ALA A 474 27.89 23.82 35.86
N SER A 475 28.54 22.85 36.54
CA SER A 475 28.60 21.44 36.09
C SER A 475 27.24 20.75 35.92
N GLY A 476 26.21 21.19 36.67
CA GLY A 476 24.84 20.67 36.56
C GLY A 476 24.04 21.22 35.38
N VAL A 477 24.59 22.18 34.63
CA VAL A 477 23.93 22.81 33.49
C VAL A 477 24.50 22.24 32.20
N THR A 478 23.66 21.51 31.47
CA THR A 478 24.00 20.86 30.18
C THR A 478 23.29 21.50 28.99
N LEU A 479 22.71 22.67 29.23
CA LEU A 479 21.91 23.41 28.27
C LEU A 479 22.16 24.90 28.41
N TYR A 480 22.37 25.57 27.29
CA TYR A 480 22.47 27.02 27.21
C TYR A 480 21.67 27.52 26.01
N MET A 481 21.02 28.66 26.16
CA MET A 481 20.28 29.31 25.09
C MET A 481 20.90 30.66 24.85
N ASP A 482 21.45 30.86 23.65
CA ASP A 482 21.93 32.14 23.18
C ASP A 482 20.80 32.86 22.45
N ASP A 483 20.33 33.96 23.03
CA ASP A 483 19.30 34.85 22.49
C ASP A 483 19.88 36.18 22.00
N GLY A 484 21.21 36.31 21.90
CA GLY A 484 21.87 37.52 21.41
C GLY A 484 22.04 38.62 22.45
N VAL A 485 21.70 38.35 23.72
CA VAL A 485 21.75 39.32 24.81
C VAL A 485 23.07 39.30 25.57
N ASP A 486 23.58 38.09 25.86
CA ASP A 486 24.78 37.94 26.67
C ASP A 486 25.99 38.58 25.95
N GLU A 487 26.71 39.43 26.67
CA GLU A 487 27.89 40.11 26.15
C GLU A 487 29.07 39.15 26.02
N ILE A 488 29.81 39.30 24.92
CA ILE A 488 31.06 38.58 24.69
C ILE A 488 32.18 39.17 25.58
N ALA A 489 32.79 38.32 26.39
CA ALA A 489 33.96 38.64 27.18
C ALA A 489 35.25 38.26 26.42
N ALA A 490 36.31 39.05 26.64
CA ALA A 490 37.62 38.75 26.09
C ALA A 490 38.17 37.45 26.70
N GLY A 491 38.20 36.38 25.90
CA GLY A 491 38.76 35.08 26.29
C GLY A 491 38.62 34.07 25.16
N ASN A 492 39.74 33.48 24.74
CA ASN A 492 39.77 32.44 23.71
C ASN A 492 39.88 31.05 24.35
N PRO A 493 39.25 30.00 23.77
CA PRO A 493 39.34 28.63 24.28
C PRO A 493 40.81 28.15 24.28
N PRO A 494 41.29 27.45 25.32
CA PRO A 494 42.71 27.09 25.50
C PRO A 494 43.34 26.36 24.30
N ALA A 495 44.65 26.54 24.08
CA ALA A 495 45.37 25.84 23.02
C ALA A 495 45.72 24.37 23.36
N SER A 496 45.60 23.98 24.64
CA SER A 496 45.95 22.65 25.13
C SER A 496 45.08 22.27 26.33
N ASN A 497 44.70 21.00 26.44
CA ASN A 497 43.85 20.52 27.52
C ASN A 497 44.59 20.55 28.86
N THR A 498 44.13 21.41 29.77
CA THR A 498 44.70 21.57 31.13
C THR A 498 43.81 20.99 32.23
N SER A 499 42.58 20.58 31.90
CA SER A 499 41.63 20.00 32.84
C SER A 499 41.71 18.48 32.96
N GLY A 500 42.32 17.80 31.98
CA GLY A 500 42.42 16.34 31.96
C GLY A 500 41.09 15.61 31.75
N VAL A 501 39.98 16.35 31.55
CA VAL A 501 38.67 15.80 31.17
C VAL A 501 38.50 15.86 29.64
N THR A 502 37.57 15.09 29.09
CA THR A 502 37.27 15.07 27.66
C THR A 502 36.01 15.89 27.38
N MET A 503 36.02 16.70 26.32
CA MET A 503 34.86 17.49 25.92
C MET A 503 33.73 16.60 25.38
N SER A 504 32.50 17.12 25.46
CA SER A 504 31.29 16.45 25.02
C SER A 504 30.81 17.06 23.71
N ALA A 505 30.28 16.23 22.81
CA ALA A 505 29.72 16.72 21.56
C ALA A 505 28.53 17.64 21.84
N VAL A 506 28.56 18.83 21.25
CA VAL A 506 27.51 19.84 21.36
C VAL A 506 26.49 19.61 20.26
N GLN A 507 25.21 19.84 20.56
CA GLN A 507 24.12 19.88 19.60
C GLN A 507 23.50 21.28 19.64
N ILE A 508 23.23 21.85 18.47
CA ILE A 508 22.58 23.14 18.31
C ILE A 508 21.25 22.97 17.56
N VAL A 509 20.17 23.44 18.15
CA VAL A 509 18.81 23.33 17.60
C VAL A 509 18.10 24.68 17.78
N PRO A 510 17.27 25.12 16.82
CA PRO A 510 16.41 26.29 17.03
C PRO A 510 15.43 26.01 18.17
N THR A 511 15.17 27.00 19.01
CA THR A 511 14.08 26.91 20.00
C THR A 511 12.80 27.55 19.46
N SER A 512 11.69 27.29 20.15
CA SER A 512 10.42 27.96 19.87
C SER A 512 10.59 29.48 19.97
N LEU A 513 10.13 30.20 18.95
CA LEU A 513 10.04 31.66 18.91
C LEU A 513 8.83 32.19 19.68
N SER A 514 8.03 31.32 20.30
CA SER A 514 6.77 31.69 20.96
C SER A 514 7.00 32.18 22.39
N LEU A 515 7.84 33.18 22.53
CA LEU A 515 8.17 33.80 23.80
C LEU A 515 8.39 35.30 23.62
N ILE A 516 8.16 36.06 24.69
CA ILE A 516 8.55 37.46 24.79
C ILE A 516 9.88 37.54 25.54
N ASN A 517 10.82 38.33 25.03
CA ASN A 517 12.13 38.49 25.62
C ASN A 517 12.40 39.95 26.00
N PHE A 518 12.56 40.20 27.30
CA PHE A 518 12.93 41.49 27.89
C PHE A 518 14.44 41.60 28.16
N GLY A 519 15.24 40.74 27.54
CA GLY A 519 16.66 40.61 27.83
C GLY A 519 17.52 41.75 27.30
N ARG A 520 17.41 42.96 27.83
CA ARG A 520 18.38 44.03 27.54
C ARG A 520 18.93 44.59 28.83
N THR A 521 20.21 44.95 28.85
CA THR A 521 20.81 45.66 29.99
C THR A 521 21.23 47.05 29.52
N GLY A 522 20.58 48.10 30.06
CA GLY A 522 21.02 49.49 29.89
C GLY A 522 20.51 50.24 28.64
N LEU A 523 19.53 49.70 27.91
CA LEU A 523 18.87 50.32 26.76
C LEU A 523 17.37 49.99 26.82
N GLY A 524 16.49 50.99 26.76
CA GLY A 524 15.04 50.81 26.99
C GLY A 524 14.66 50.84 28.47
N ASP A 525 13.36 50.67 28.76
CA ASP A 525 12.86 50.57 30.14
C ASP A 525 12.54 49.12 30.51
N ASP A 526 12.92 48.67 31.71
CA ASP A 526 12.59 47.34 32.23
C ASP A 526 11.33 47.38 33.11
N PRO A 527 10.48 46.34 33.09
CA PRO A 527 9.40 46.19 34.06
C PRO A 527 9.90 46.12 35.50
N VAL A 528 9.09 46.57 36.44
CA VAL A 528 9.38 46.46 37.88
C VAL A 528 9.38 44.98 38.30
N ASP A 529 10.35 44.59 39.15
CA ASP A 529 10.45 43.22 39.67
C ASP A 529 9.18 42.79 40.41
N GLY A 530 8.67 41.60 40.11
CA GLY A 530 7.44 41.07 40.67
C GLY A 530 6.14 41.69 40.11
N SER A 531 6.23 42.65 39.17
CA SER A 531 5.05 43.22 38.52
C SER A 531 4.49 42.31 37.43
N ASN A 532 3.20 42.44 37.15
CA ASN A 532 2.55 41.71 36.06
C ASN A 532 2.65 42.48 34.75
N CYS A 533 3.10 41.78 33.71
CA CYS A 533 3.06 42.23 32.33
C CYS A 533 1.85 41.58 31.64
N SER A 534 1.12 42.36 30.85
CA SER A 534 0.02 41.92 30.02
C SER A 534 0.48 41.85 28.57
N VAL A 535 0.29 40.70 27.92
CA VAL A 535 0.71 40.47 26.54
C VAL A 535 -0.50 40.12 25.67
N ASP A 536 -0.66 40.89 24.61
CA ASP A 536 -1.60 40.64 23.52
C ASP A 536 -0.83 40.18 22.30
N TYR A 537 -1.22 39.06 21.71
CA TYR A 537 -0.51 38.50 20.57
C TYR A 537 -1.42 37.69 19.65
N ASP A 538 -0.99 37.55 18.41
CA ASP A 538 -1.60 36.67 17.43
C ASP A 538 -0.77 35.39 17.30
N TYR A 539 -1.41 34.24 17.38
CA TYR A 539 -0.78 32.94 17.17
C TYR A 539 -1.42 32.22 15.98
N PHE A 540 -0.64 31.36 15.35
CA PHE A 540 -1.09 30.56 14.21
C PHE A 540 -1.98 29.40 14.66
N LEU A 541 -3.01 29.11 13.86
CA LEU A 541 -3.87 27.96 14.04
C LEU A 541 -3.51 26.83 13.08
N GLY A 542 -3.65 25.60 13.56
CA GLY A 542 -3.55 24.41 12.74
C GLY A 542 -4.87 24.10 12.06
N ARG A 543 -4.83 23.29 11.00
CA ARG A 543 -6.03 22.75 10.34
C ARG A 543 -5.85 21.28 10.01
N LYS A 544 -6.96 20.60 9.73
CA LYS A 544 -6.94 19.23 9.20
C LYS A 544 -7.65 19.22 7.87
N ASP A 545 -6.95 18.81 6.82
CA ASP A 545 -7.50 18.70 5.47
C ASP A 545 -7.80 17.22 5.18
N ILE A 546 -8.71 16.97 4.23
CA ILE A 546 -8.99 15.61 3.74
C ILE A 546 -8.82 15.57 2.24
N ILE A 547 -8.11 14.56 1.76
CA ILE A 547 -8.16 14.18 0.34
C ILE A 547 -9.27 13.15 0.17
N TYR A 548 -10.18 13.44 -0.74
CA TYR A 548 -11.31 12.57 -1.06
C TYR A 548 -11.40 12.35 -2.57
N ALA A 549 -11.92 11.19 -2.95
CA ALA A 549 -12.17 10.84 -4.33
C ALA A 549 -13.66 10.94 -4.65
N THR A 550 -13.97 11.59 -5.77
CA THR A 550 -15.27 11.49 -6.45
C THR A 550 -15.20 10.38 -7.50
N THR A 551 -16.31 10.12 -8.20
CA THR A 551 -16.37 9.11 -9.27
C THR A 551 -15.39 9.37 -10.43
N THR A 552 -14.87 10.60 -10.58
CA THR A 552 -14.02 11.01 -11.71
C THR A 552 -12.65 11.54 -11.30
N GLU A 553 -12.53 12.17 -10.14
CA GLU A 553 -11.34 12.95 -9.76
C GLU A 553 -11.05 12.88 -8.25
N ILE A 554 -9.82 13.25 -7.89
CA ILE A 554 -9.36 13.35 -6.50
C ILE A 554 -9.30 14.83 -6.16
N LYS A 555 -9.90 15.22 -5.04
CA LYS A 555 -9.97 16.61 -4.58
C LYS A 555 -9.51 16.74 -3.13
N ARG A 556 -9.06 17.94 -2.80
CA ARG A 556 -8.80 18.38 -1.44
C ARG A 556 -10.05 19.07 -0.89
N LEU A 557 -10.47 18.68 0.31
CA LEU A 557 -11.37 19.46 1.15
C LEU A 557 -10.54 20.12 2.24
N GLU A 558 -10.56 21.43 2.26
CA GLU A 558 -9.88 22.22 3.28
C GLU A 558 -10.70 22.26 4.57
N GLY A 559 -10.03 22.05 5.70
CA GLY A 559 -10.66 22.12 7.01
C GLY A 559 -10.68 23.51 7.62
N ALA A 560 -11.52 23.68 8.63
CA ALA A 560 -11.57 24.92 9.40
C ALA A 560 -10.38 24.99 10.38
N PRO A 561 -9.61 26.10 10.38
CA PRO A 561 -8.55 26.32 11.36
C PRO A 561 -9.10 26.40 12.79
N ALA A 562 -8.47 25.72 13.73
CA ALA A 562 -8.84 25.75 15.15
C ALA A 562 -7.69 25.27 16.05
N ASP A 563 -7.78 25.56 17.36
CA ASP A 563 -6.84 25.07 18.37
C ASP A 563 -6.81 23.53 18.44
N PHE A 564 -7.99 22.93 18.29
CA PHE A 564 -8.19 21.49 18.17
C PHE A 564 -8.89 21.20 16.85
N PRO A 565 -8.15 21.15 15.74
CA PRO A 565 -8.74 21.05 14.42
C PRO A 565 -9.45 19.71 14.27
N LYS A 566 -10.70 19.77 13.83
CA LYS A 566 -11.54 18.59 13.60
C LYS A 566 -11.46 18.19 12.13
N LEU A 567 -11.58 16.89 11.89
CA LEU A 567 -11.67 16.35 10.52
C LEU A 567 -12.93 16.91 9.83
N PRO A 568 -12.80 17.47 8.62
CA PRO A 568 -13.94 17.89 7.81
C PRO A 568 -14.88 16.71 7.50
N ILE A 569 -16.17 17.00 7.34
CA ILE A 569 -17.13 15.99 6.88
C ILE A 569 -16.96 15.85 5.37
N VAL A 570 -16.65 14.62 4.92
CA VAL A 570 -16.57 14.31 3.49
C VAL A 570 -17.95 14.45 2.84
N PRO A 571 -18.05 15.04 1.63
CA PRO A 571 -19.31 15.16 0.91
C PRO A 571 -19.96 13.80 0.64
N GLU A 572 -21.29 13.76 0.61
CA GLU A 572 -22.02 12.53 0.29
C GLU A 572 -21.63 11.98 -1.10
N GLY A 573 -21.57 10.65 -1.21
CA GLY A 573 -21.19 9.97 -2.45
C GLY A 573 -19.69 10.00 -2.78
N THR A 574 -18.84 10.43 -1.84
CA THR A 574 -17.38 10.44 -2.01
C THR A 574 -16.68 9.44 -1.08
N LEU A 575 -15.43 9.10 -1.38
CA LEU A 575 -14.59 8.27 -0.53
C LEU A 575 -13.46 9.10 0.06
N GLY A 576 -13.41 9.23 1.39
CA GLY A 576 -12.26 9.81 2.09
C GLY A 576 -11.06 8.88 1.95
N MET A 577 -9.92 9.41 1.50
CA MET A 577 -8.71 8.64 1.26
C MET A 577 -7.71 8.79 2.39
N CYS A 578 -7.36 10.02 2.70
CA CYS A 578 -6.43 10.36 3.78
C CYS A 578 -6.79 11.68 4.44
N SER A 579 -6.43 11.82 5.71
CA SER A 579 -6.38 13.10 6.40
C SER A 579 -4.96 13.63 6.42
N ILE A 580 -4.84 14.94 6.27
CA ILE A 580 -3.59 15.68 6.35
C ILE A 580 -3.70 16.59 7.57
N ASP A 581 -2.86 16.32 8.55
CA ASP A 581 -2.70 17.17 9.72
C ASP A 581 -1.71 18.28 9.36
N CYS A 582 -2.23 19.51 9.21
CA CYS A 582 -1.46 20.70 8.89
C CYS A 582 -1.17 21.46 10.20
N PRO A 583 0.03 21.29 10.80
CA PRO A 583 0.39 22.05 11.98
C PRO A 583 0.42 23.56 11.67
N PRO A 584 0.27 24.42 12.70
CA PRO A 584 0.28 25.86 12.50
C PRO A 584 1.63 26.35 11.97
N ASN A 585 1.62 27.11 10.88
CA ASN A 585 2.79 27.71 10.20
C ASN A 585 4.01 26.77 10.07
N SER A 586 3.78 25.48 9.82
CA SER A 586 4.84 24.51 9.59
C SER A 586 4.59 23.69 8.33
N ILE A 587 5.69 23.30 7.69
CA ILE A 587 5.71 22.40 6.53
C ILE A 587 5.75 20.92 6.94
N ASP A 588 5.94 20.62 8.22
CA ASP A 588 5.99 19.26 8.77
C ASP A 588 4.59 18.67 8.90
N MET A 589 3.90 18.53 7.76
CA MET A 589 2.56 17.93 7.71
C MET A 589 2.64 16.44 8.06
N GLN A 590 1.54 15.88 8.57
CA GLN A 590 1.43 14.45 8.80
C GLN A 590 0.24 13.89 8.04
N ILE A 591 0.45 12.77 7.33
CA ILE A 591 -0.61 12.10 6.58
C ILE A 591 -1.02 10.84 7.31
N ARG A 592 -2.33 10.67 7.46
CA ARG A 592 -2.96 9.43 7.90
C ARG A 592 -3.88 8.90 6.81
N ASN A 593 -3.48 7.81 6.16
CA ASN A 593 -4.32 7.10 5.21
C ASN A 593 -5.43 6.34 5.96
N PHE A 594 -6.68 6.47 5.50
CA PHE A 594 -7.81 5.78 6.13
C PHE A 594 -7.87 4.30 5.77
N GLY A 595 -7.37 3.92 4.59
CA GLY A 595 -7.29 2.52 4.17
C GLY A 595 -8.63 1.80 4.17
N LEU A 596 -9.71 2.48 3.73
CA LEU A 596 -11.09 1.94 3.72
C LEU A 596 -11.26 0.84 2.66
N THR A 597 -10.63 -0.31 2.86
CA THR A 597 -10.69 -1.45 1.96
C THR A 597 -11.91 -2.31 2.23
N ARG A 598 -12.48 -2.92 1.18
CA ARG A 598 -13.54 -3.91 1.35
C ARG A 598 -13.00 -5.13 2.10
N ILE A 599 -13.78 -5.59 3.07
CA ILE A 599 -13.54 -6.85 3.78
C ILE A 599 -14.34 -7.97 3.10
N THR A 600 -13.72 -9.13 2.91
CA THR A 600 -14.39 -10.32 2.38
C THR A 600 -15.09 -11.11 3.48
N MET A 601 -16.08 -11.95 3.14
CA MET A 601 -16.82 -12.73 4.14
C MET A 601 -15.91 -13.68 4.95
N ASP A 602 -14.86 -14.18 4.32
CA ASP A 602 -13.79 -14.98 4.95
C ASP A 602 -13.11 -14.20 6.07
N GLN A 603 -12.59 -13.01 5.75
CA GLN A 603 -11.97 -12.11 6.73
C GLN A 603 -12.92 -11.65 7.83
N ILE A 604 -14.22 -11.46 7.53
CA ILE A 604 -15.22 -11.17 8.57
C ILE A 604 -15.36 -12.36 9.53
N HIS A 605 -15.34 -13.59 9.01
CA HIS A 605 -15.43 -14.78 9.84
C HIS A 605 -14.18 -14.94 10.73
N ASP A 606 -13.00 -14.66 10.18
CA ASP A 606 -11.76 -14.62 10.96
C ASP A 606 -11.82 -13.58 12.08
N ILE A 607 -12.28 -12.35 11.80
CA ILE A 607 -12.46 -11.31 12.82
C ILE A 607 -13.48 -11.74 13.88
N ILE A 608 -14.56 -12.42 13.50
CA ILE A 608 -15.55 -12.94 14.46
C ILE A 608 -14.90 -13.98 15.38
N GLN A 609 -14.11 -14.89 14.83
CA GLN A 609 -13.39 -15.89 15.61
C GLN A 609 -12.37 -15.24 16.56
N ASP A 610 -11.59 -14.27 16.07
CA ASP A 610 -10.65 -13.50 16.90
C ASP A 610 -11.36 -12.76 18.04
N VAL A 611 -12.54 -12.19 17.78
CA VAL A 611 -13.35 -11.52 18.81
C VAL A 611 -13.90 -12.51 19.83
N GLU A 612 -14.29 -13.72 19.41
CA GLU A 612 -14.71 -14.79 20.33
C GLU A 612 -13.55 -15.23 21.23
N ASP A 613 -12.36 -15.41 20.65
CA ASP A 613 -11.14 -15.74 21.40
C ASP A 613 -10.75 -14.61 22.37
N LEU A 614 -10.85 -13.34 21.94
CA LEU A 614 -10.63 -12.18 22.82
C LEU A 614 -11.63 -12.13 23.98
N LYS A 615 -12.92 -12.40 23.73
CA LYS A 615 -13.93 -12.47 24.78
C LYS A 615 -13.67 -13.62 25.76
N TYR A 616 -13.23 -14.77 25.25
CA TYR A 616 -12.85 -15.90 26.09
C TYR A 616 -11.66 -15.52 26.99
N ASN A 617 -10.62 -14.90 26.42
CA ASN A 617 -9.44 -14.46 27.16
C ASN A 617 -9.76 -13.36 28.18
N ASP A 618 -10.59 -12.38 27.82
CA ASP A 618 -11.06 -11.34 28.76
C ASP A 618 -11.87 -11.95 29.90
N ALA A 619 -12.76 -12.91 29.63
CA ALA A 619 -13.51 -13.61 30.67
C ALA A 619 -12.57 -14.38 31.62
N GLN A 620 -11.54 -15.05 31.10
CA GLN A 620 -10.52 -15.69 31.94
C GLN A 620 -9.74 -14.67 32.77
N TYR A 621 -9.36 -13.54 32.18
CA TYR A 621 -8.64 -12.47 32.87
C TYR A 621 -9.48 -11.80 33.97
N GLN A 622 -10.74 -11.49 33.69
CA GLN A 622 -11.69 -10.96 34.67
C GLN A 622 -11.91 -11.97 35.81
N MET A 623 -12.11 -13.26 35.50
CA MET A 623 -12.24 -14.31 36.51
C MET A 623 -10.98 -14.38 37.40
N ASN A 624 -9.78 -14.30 36.82
CA ASN A 624 -8.54 -14.29 37.57
C ASN A 624 -8.43 -13.06 38.50
N ASN A 625 -8.76 -11.86 38.00
CA ASN A 625 -8.75 -10.62 38.80
C ASN A 625 -9.81 -10.63 39.92
N GLU A 626 -11.02 -11.11 39.67
CA GLU A 626 -12.05 -11.27 40.69
C GLU A 626 -11.63 -12.25 41.79
N LEU A 627 -10.99 -13.36 41.42
CA LEU A 627 -10.47 -14.34 42.36
C LEU A 627 -9.29 -13.80 43.20
N GLN A 628 -8.44 -12.94 42.62
CA GLN A 628 -7.34 -12.31 43.35
C GLN A 628 -7.84 -11.31 44.40
N ASN A 629 -8.87 -10.53 44.07
CA ASN A 629 -9.42 -9.45 44.91
C ASN A 629 -10.41 -9.91 46.00
N ARG A 630 -10.76 -11.21 46.09
CA ARG A 630 -11.56 -11.73 47.23
C ARG A 630 -10.73 -11.83 48.51
N ASP A 631 -11.32 -11.39 49.62
CA ASP A 631 -10.71 -11.28 50.94
C ASP A 631 -10.09 -12.59 51.46
N ALA A 632 -8.89 -12.48 52.04
CA ALA A 632 -7.97 -13.60 52.34
C ALA A 632 -8.53 -14.68 53.29
N GLN A 633 -9.57 -14.39 54.08
CA GLN A 633 -10.12 -15.35 55.06
C GLN A 633 -10.85 -16.55 54.44
N THR A 634 -11.21 -16.52 53.15
CA THR A 634 -11.81 -17.67 52.44
C THR A 634 -10.87 -18.38 51.47
N LYS A 635 -9.56 -18.06 51.46
CA LYS A 635 -8.55 -18.71 50.59
C LYS A 635 -8.02 -20.04 51.15
N LYS A 636 -8.91 -20.97 51.55
CA LYS A 636 -8.50 -22.35 51.84
C LYS A 636 -9.20 -23.31 50.87
N GLY A 637 -8.50 -23.67 49.79
CA GLY A 637 -8.89 -24.77 48.90
C GLY A 637 -9.47 -24.40 47.53
N ILE A 638 -9.37 -23.15 47.08
CA ILE A 638 -9.76 -22.75 45.71
C ILE A 638 -8.54 -22.14 45.02
N TYR A 639 -7.96 -22.88 44.07
CA TYR A 639 -6.90 -22.46 43.16
C TYR A 639 -7.44 -22.60 41.74
N SER A 640 -7.20 -21.60 40.88
CA SER A 640 -7.53 -21.65 39.45
C SER A 640 -6.24 -21.36 38.69
N ASP A 641 -5.64 -22.40 38.13
CA ASP A 641 -4.45 -22.36 37.28
C ASP A 641 -4.80 -23.07 35.97
N ASP A 642 -4.49 -22.46 34.82
CA ASP A 642 -4.76 -23.04 33.51
C ASP A 642 -3.65 -24.02 33.07
N PHE A 643 -2.60 -24.17 33.89
CA PHE A 643 -1.44 -25.03 33.70
C PHE A 643 -0.75 -24.78 32.34
N SER A 644 -0.85 -23.56 31.80
CA SER A 644 -0.17 -23.14 30.58
C SER A 644 1.29 -22.77 30.80
N ASN A 645 1.64 -22.38 32.02
CA ASN A 645 3.00 -22.05 32.43
C ASN A 645 3.20 -22.31 33.93
N SER A 646 4.45 -22.29 34.37
CA SER A 646 4.83 -22.49 35.78
C SER A 646 4.86 -21.20 36.59
N ALA A 647 4.37 -20.06 36.08
CA ALA A 647 4.53 -18.75 36.74
C ALA A 647 3.71 -18.61 38.04
N GLN A 648 2.58 -19.30 38.15
CA GLN A 648 1.79 -19.36 39.39
C GLN A 648 2.27 -20.45 40.37
N SER A 649 3.21 -21.29 39.94
CA SER A 649 3.75 -22.40 40.72
C SER A 649 5.06 -21.98 41.39
N ASP A 650 5.20 -22.27 42.69
CA ASP A 650 6.46 -22.06 43.42
C ASP A 650 7.42 -23.22 43.16
N ILE A 651 8.00 -23.24 41.96
CA ILE A 651 8.93 -24.27 41.48
C ILE A 651 10.25 -24.33 42.28
N TYR A 652 10.52 -23.35 43.13
CA TYR A 652 11.73 -23.28 43.96
C TYR A 652 11.49 -23.75 45.40
N HIS A 653 10.25 -24.07 45.77
CA HIS A 653 9.93 -24.61 47.09
C HIS A 653 10.51 -26.01 47.27
N ALA A 654 11.10 -26.30 48.43
CA ALA A 654 11.78 -27.57 48.70
C ALA A 654 10.86 -28.81 48.68
N GLU A 655 9.54 -28.59 48.84
CA GLU A 655 8.51 -29.63 48.79
C GLU A 655 7.75 -29.68 47.44
N TRP A 656 8.22 -28.94 46.43
CA TRP A 656 7.60 -28.96 45.10
C TRP A 656 7.85 -30.31 44.42
N ASP A 657 6.82 -31.14 44.29
CA ASP A 657 6.86 -32.51 43.75
C ASP A 657 5.99 -32.72 42.49
N ALA A 658 5.46 -31.63 41.94
CA ALA A 658 4.62 -31.60 40.76
C ALA A 658 5.35 -31.02 39.54
N ARG A 659 4.89 -31.35 38.35
CA ARG A 659 5.29 -30.69 37.09
C ARG A 659 4.06 -30.15 36.40
N VAL A 660 4.16 -28.94 35.87
CA VAL A 660 3.13 -28.36 35.00
C VAL A 660 3.40 -28.83 33.57
N ASN A 661 2.46 -29.52 32.95
CA ASN A 661 2.54 -29.87 31.53
C ASN A 661 1.86 -28.79 30.69
N GLU A 662 2.67 -27.84 30.21
CA GLU A 662 2.21 -26.67 29.44
C GLU A 662 1.43 -27.06 28.17
N ILE A 663 1.80 -28.16 27.51
CA ILE A 663 1.14 -28.66 26.30
C ILE A 663 -0.17 -29.36 26.62
N GLY A 664 -0.18 -30.16 27.69
CA GLY A 664 -1.34 -30.95 28.10
C GLY A 664 -2.34 -30.19 28.97
N LYS A 665 -1.96 -29.04 29.53
CA LYS A 665 -2.73 -28.24 30.49
C LYS A 665 -3.16 -29.01 31.73
N PHE A 666 -2.25 -29.77 32.32
CA PHE A 666 -2.49 -30.47 33.60
C PHE A 666 -1.22 -30.58 34.46
N ALA A 667 -1.41 -30.63 35.78
CA ALA A 667 -0.36 -30.96 36.74
C ALA A 667 -0.15 -32.48 36.83
N ALA A 668 1.10 -32.93 36.84
CA ALA A 668 1.47 -34.33 36.97
C ALA A 668 2.58 -34.50 38.01
N PRO A 669 2.83 -35.72 38.51
CA PRO A 669 4.01 -36.00 39.33
C PRO A 669 5.29 -35.72 38.54
N ASP A 670 6.34 -35.29 39.25
CA ASP A 670 7.66 -35.07 38.66
C ASP A 670 8.22 -36.38 38.05
N ARG A 671 8.95 -36.25 36.93
CA ARG A 671 9.52 -37.40 36.21
C ARG A 671 10.95 -37.12 35.79
N THR A 672 11.87 -37.93 36.29
CA THR A 672 13.26 -37.94 35.82
C THR A 672 13.34 -38.80 34.56
N ALA A 673 13.64 -38.19 33.41
CA ALA A 673 13.85 -38.93 32.17
C ALA A 673 15.25 -39.58 32.18
N ILE A 674 15.32 -40.90 32.16
CA ILE A 674 16.56 -41.65 31.91
C ILE A 674 16.52 -42.11 30.45
N SER A 675 17.30 -41.48 29.59
CA SER A 675 17.47 -41.94 28.21
C SER A 675 18.44 -43.12 28.18
N THR A 676 17.92 -44.34 28.09
CA THR A 676 18.71 -45.52 27.75
C THR A 676 18.59 -45.77 26.25
N PRO A 677 19.57 -45.37 25.42
CA PRO A 677 19.54 -45.68 24.00
C PRO A 677 19.61 -47.20 23.82
N LEU A 678 18.58 -47.78 23.21
CA LEU A 678 18.57 -49.19 22.83
C LEU A 678 19.54 -49.37 21.66
N GLN A 679 20.69 -50.00 21.90
CA GLN A 679 21.64 -50.35 20.85
C GLN A 679 21.36 -51.77 20.34
N VAL A 680 21.23 -51.92 19.02
CA VAL A 680 21.05 -53.22 18.37
C VAL A 680 22.36 -54.00 18.47
N ASP A 681 22.31 -55.19 19.08
CA ASP A 681 23.42 -56.14 19.08
C ASP A 681 23.57 -56.76 17.69
N GLN A 682 24.49 -56.18 16.89
CA GLN A 682 24.74 -56.62 15.52
C GLN A 682 25.35 -58.03 15.45
N ALA A 683 25.97 -58.53 16.52
CA ALA A 683 26.62 -59.84 16.51
C ALA A 683 25.62 -60.99 16.70
N ALA A 684 24.50 -60.72 17.39
CA ALA A 684 23.48 -61.72 17.71
C ALA A 684 22.24 -61.66 16.79
N SER A 685 22.15 -60.69 15.88
CA SER A 685 20.95 -60.44 15.06
C SER A 685 21.17 -60.78 13.58
N SER A 686 20.27 -61.56 12.98
CA SER A 686 20.33 -61.99 11.57
C SER A 686 19.60 -61.03 10.61
N VAL A 687 19.36 -59.79 11.04
CA VAL A 687 18.53 -58.79 10.35
C VAL A 687 19.41 -57.88 9.50
N SER A 688 19.02 -57.63 8.25
CA SER A 688 19.69 -56.67 7.36
C SER A 688 19.20 -55.26 7.68
N LEU A 689 20.12 -54.38 8.08
CA LEU A 689 19.85 -52.99 8.49
C LEU A 689 20.09 -52.02 7.33
N PHE A 690 19.06 -51.25 6.98
CA PHE A 690 19.06 -50.22 5.94
C PHE A 690 18.72 -48.86 6.57
N GLY A 691 19.72 -48.21 7.17
CA GLY A 691 19.51 -46.96 7.90
C GLY A 691 18.55 -47.15 9.07
N SER A 692 17.31 -46.65 8.94
CA SER A 692 16.25 -46.77 9.96
C SER A 692 15.38 -48.03 9.82
N LEU A 693 15.56 -48.82 8.76
CA LEU A 693 14.75 -50.01 8.46
C LEU A 693 15.52 -51.29 8.79
N ALA A 694 14.84 -52.25 9.42
CA ALA A 694 15.40 -53.53 9.80
C ALA A 694 14.59 -54.64 9.11
N LEU A 695 15.20 -55.33 8.14
CA LEU A 695 14.55 -56.31 7.27
C LEU A 695 15.02 -57.73 7.58
N LEU A 696 14.14 -58.72 7.40
CA LEU A 696 14.51 -60.13 7.44
C LEU A 696 15.52 -60.42 6.31
N PRO A 697 16.48 -61.34 6.52
CA PRO A 697 17.51 -61.63 5.54
C PRO A 697 16.88 -62.18 4.26
N GLY A 698 17.06 -61.44 3.17
CA GLY A 698 16.55 -61.76 1.84
C GLY A 698 17.56 -61.37 0.76
N THR A 699 17.44 -61.98 -0.41
CA THR A 699 18.23 -61.64 -1.60
C THR A 699 17.49 -60.58 -2.42
N GLU A 700 18.08 -59.39 -2.55
CA GLU A 700 17.55 -58.33 -3.41
C GLU A 700 17.82 -58.65 -4.89
N GLN A 701 16.79 -58.48 -5.72
CA GLN A 701 16.89 -58.56 -7.18
C GLN A 701 16.49 -57.21 -7.76
N VAL A 702 17.42 -56.56 -8.46
CA VAL A 702 17.16 -55.30 -9.16
C VAL A 702 16.19 -55.59 -10.31
N LEU A 703 14.97 -55.07 -10.20
CA LEU A 703 13.89 -55.26 -11.19
C LEU A 703 13.96 -54.23 -12.33
N LEU A 704 14.46 -53.03 -12.04
CA LEU A 704 14.62 -51.95 -12.99
C LEU A 704 15.76 -51.06 -12.50
N ASP A 705 16.77 -50.85 -13.33
CA ASP A 705 17.87 -49.93 -13.07
C ASP A 705 17.86 -48.84 -14.15
N GLN A 706 17.96 -47.58 -13.76
CA GLN A 706 17.95 -46.44 -14.68
C GLN A 706 19.25 -45.66 -14.51
N ASP A 707 20.28 -46.15 -15.19
CA ASP A 707 21.64 -45.58 -15.15
C ASP A 707 21.79 -44.30 -15.99
N ASP A 708 20.84 -43.99 -16.88
CA ASP A 708 20.90 -42.84 -17.79
C ASP A 708 20.01 -41.68 -17.34
N TRP A 709 20.64 -40.51 -17.19
CA TRP A 709 20.00 -39.23 -16.88
C TRP A 709 19.91 -38.41 -18.16
N SER A 710 18.71 -37.93 -18.50
CA SER A 710 18.47 -37.28 -19.79
C SER A 710 18.98 -35.83 -19.84
N GLU A 711 18.83 -35.02 -18.79
CA GLU A 711 19.29 -33.62 -18.77
C GLU A 711 19.48 -33.08 -17.33
N GLU A 712 20.43 -32.17 -17.12
CA GLU A 712 20.54 -31.36 -15.89
C GLU A 712 19.57 -30.16 -15.95
N ARG A 713 18.58 -30.11 -15.06
CA ARG A 713 17.70 -28.93 -14.88
C ARG A 713 17.94 -28.28 -13.52
N ASN A 714 18.19 -26.98 -13.52
CA ASN A 714 18.39 -26.20 -12.30
C ASN A 714 17.04 -26.04 -11.56
N ILE A 715 17.01 -26.36 -10.25
CA ILE A 715 15.78 -26.31 -9.41
C ILE A 715 15.31 -24.86 -9.18
N ASN A 716 16.21 -23.89 -9.35
CA ASN A 716 15.88 -22.47 -9.27
C ASN A 716 16.56 -21.67 -10.42
N PRO A 717 15.80 -21.14 -11.39
CA PRO A 717 16.34 -20.41 -12.53
C PRO A 717 17.08 -19.09 -12.21
N TYR A 718 16.95 -18.56 -10.98
CA TYR A 718 17.42 -17.21 -10.64
C TYR A 718 18.60 -17.14 -9.66
N ALA A 719 19.14 -18.27 -9.21
CA ALA A 719 20.31 -18.31 -8.32
C ALA A 719 21.54 -18.86 -9.05
N VAL A 720 22.15 -18.03 -9.91
CA VAL A 720 23.43 -18.34 -10.55
C VAL A 720 24.56 -18.02 -9.57
N PHE A 721 24.90 -18.98 -8.71
CA PHE A 721 26.21 -18.95 -8.07
C PHE A 721 27.17 -19.72 -8.96
N ASP A 722 27.92 -18.99 -9.80
CA ASP A 722 29.03 -19.61 -10.52
C ASP A 722 29.99 -20.25 -9.51
N LYS A 723 30.38 -21.51 -9.77
CA LYS A 723 31.31 -22.26 -8.92
C LYS A 723 32.58 -21.40 -8.71
N PRO A 724 33.02 -21.17 -7.45
CA PRO A 724 34.23 -20.42 -7.18
C PRO A 724 35.44 -21.04 -7.91
N PRO A 725 36.40 -20.23 -8.41
CA PRO A 725 37.54 -20.76 -9.14
C PRO A 725 38.36 -21.73 -8.28
N ALA A 726 39.02 -22.70 -8.92
CA ALA A 726 39.94 -23.61 -8.25
C ALA A 726 41.10 -22.83 -7.62
N MET A 727 41.42 -23.13 -6.36
CA MET A 727 42.49 -22.48 -5.60
C MET A 727 43.52 -23.49 -5.12
N LEU A 728 44.77 -23.04 -5.00
CA LEU A 728 45.90 -23.85 -4.57
C LEU A 728 46.64 -23.16 -3.43
N GLN A 729 46.88 -23.87 -2.33
CA GLN A 729 47.68 -23.42 -1.21
C GLN A 729 48.92 -24.30 -1.05
N VAL A 730 50.07 -23.66 -0.81
CA VAL A 730 51.37 -24.33 -0.69
C VAL A 730 52.01 -23.94 0.64
N THR A 731 52.38 -24.95 1.43
CA THR A 731 52.95 -24.75 2.78
C THR A 731 54.13 -25.70 3.01
N PRO A 732 55.34 -25.19 3.36
CA PRO A 732 55.74 -23.79 3.37
C PRO A 732 55.88 -23.20 1.95
N ASN A 733 55.71 -21.89 1.81
CA ASN A 733 55.84 -21.17 0.54
C ASN A 733 57.31 -20.83 0.16
N ILE A 734 58.28 -21.30 0.94
CA ILE A 734 59.73 -21.20 0.71
C ILE A 734 60.40 -22.55 0.96
N GLY A 735 61.33 -22.96 0.10
CA GLY A 735 62.00 -24.26 0.22
C GLY A 735 63.40 -24.30 -0.39
N ARG A 736 64.20 -25.28 0.05
CA ARG A 736 65.55 -25.58 -0.48
C ARG A 736 65.50 -26.83 -1.34
N ARG A 737 66.28 -26.83 -2.43
CA ARG A 737 66.37 -27.97 -3.35
C ARG A 737 66.82 -29.24 -2.65
N GLY A 738 66.07 -30.32 -2.82
CA GLY A 738 66.35 -31.65 -2.27
C GLY A 738 66.14 -31.80 -0.76
N GLN A 739 65.70 -30.77 -0.04
CA GLN A 739 65.56 -30.80 1.43
C GLN A 739 64.15 -30.51 1.93
N THR A 740 63.46 -29.54 1.35
CA THR A 740 62.16 -29.09 1.89
C THR A 740 61.01 -29.89 1.26
N GLY A 741 60.27 -30.62 2.10
CA GLY A 741 58.97 -31.17 1.76
C GLY A 741 57.91 -30.08 1.78
N ILE A 742 57.09 -30.04 0.73
CA ILE A 742 56.05 -29.05 0.52
C ILE A 742 54.71 -29.77 0.51
N ALA A 743 53.79 -29.34 1.37
CA ALA A 743 52.39 -29.74 1.31
C ALA A 743 51.61 -28.81 0.38
N VAL A 744 50.77 -29.39 -0.45
CA VAL A 744 49.94 -28.69 -1.42
C VAL A 744 48.48 -29.11 -1.21
N THR A 745 47.62 -28.13 -0.96
CA THR A 745 46.18 -28.34 -0.79
C THR A 745 45.43 -27.58 -1.88
N GLY A 746 44.67 -28.31 -2.69
CA GLY A 746 43.78 -27.78 -3.70
C GLY A 746 42.33 -27.80 -3.23
N ILE A 747 41.55 -26.77 -3.56
CA ILE A 747 40.11 -26.68 -3.28
C ILE A 747 39.35 -26.22 -4.54
N ASN A 748 38.08 -26.59 -4.63
CA ASN A 748 37.16 -26.29 -5.75
C ASN A 748 37.51 -26.97 -7.10
N PHE A 749 38.20 -28.11 -7.08
CA PHE A 749 38.37 -28.96 -8.27
C PHE A 749 37.08 -29.74 -8.59
N THR A 750 37.04 -30.47 -9.71
CA THR A 750 35.89 -31.32 -10.07
C THR A 750 35.73 -32.45 -9.03
N PRO A 751 34.57 -32.60 -8.36
CA PRO A 751 34.38 -33.64 -7.33
C PRO A 751 34.65 -35.06 -7.84
N ASN A 752 35.22 -35.92 -6.99
CA ASN A 752 35.56 -37.32 -7.30
C ASN A 752 36.41 -37.55 -8.57
N ARG A 753 37.12 -36.51 -9.05
CA ARG A 753 37.91 -36.59 -10.27
C ARG A 753 39.23 -37.30 -10.02
N THR A 754 39.48 -38.35 -10.79
CA THR A 754 40.76 -39.06 -10.84
C THR A 754 41.66 -38.46 -11.93
N GLY A 755 42.98 -38.63 -11.79
CA GLY A 755 43.94 -38.19 -12.82
C GLY A 755 44.46 -36.76 -12.67
N ILE A 756 44.29 -36.13 -11.50
CA ILE A 756 44.81 -34.78 -11.22
C ILE A 756 46.35 -34.82 -11.17
N VAL A 757 46.98 -33.84 -11.80
CA VAL A 757 48.45 -33.76 -11.92
C VAL A 757 48.97 -32.51 -11.20
N LEU A 758 49.91 -32.72 -10.29
CA LEU A 758 50.67 -31.68 -9.60
C LEU A 758 52.01 -31.44 -10.31
N ARG A 759 52.28 -30.18 -10.66
CA ARG A 759 53.51 -29.74 -11.30
C ARG A 759 54.21 -28.64 -10.50
N CYS A 760 55.54 -28.62 -10.55
CA CYS A 760 56.36 -27.52 -10.07
C CYS A 760 57.32 -27.09 -11.18
N ASP A 761 57.29 -25.83 -11.59
CA ASP A 761 58.09 -25.26 -12.69
C ASP A 761 57.97 -26.08 -14.01
N GLY A 762 56.77 -26.61 -14.28
CA GLY A 762 56.46 -27.44 -15.46
C GLY A 762 56.84 -28.92 -15.34
N GLN A 763 57.57 -29.34 -14.30
CA GLN A 763 57.87 -30.76 -14.05
C GLN A 763 56.75 -31.43 -13.24
N VAL A 764 56.37 -32.65 -13.59
CA VAL A 764 55.37 -33.44 -12.84
C VAL A 764 55.98 -33.93 -11.54
N MET A 765 55.36 -33.57 -10.41
CA MET A 765 55.76 -33.99 -9.08
C MET A 765 54.96 -35.22 -8.63
N THR A 766 53.65 -35.18 -8.86
CA THR A 766 52.71 -36.27 -8.52
C THR A 766 51.61 -36.31 -9.58
N SER A 767 51.21 -37.52 -9.99
CA SER A 767 50.10 -37.76 -10.92
C SER A 767 49.09 -38.72 -10.31
N ASN A 768 47.89 -38.80 -10.89
CA ASN A 768 46.80 -39.66 -10.43
C ASN A 768 46.26 -39.31 -9.04
N LEU A 769 46.29 -38.02 -8.68
CA LEU A 769 45.60 -37.54 -7.49
C LEU A 769 44.08 -37.61 -7.71
N VAL A 770 43.34 -37.87 -6.63
CA VAL A 770 41.89 -37.98 -6.60
C VAL A 770 41.35 -36.89 -5.68
N SER A 771 40.36 -36.13 -6.15
CA SER A 771 39.64 -35.19 -5.29
C SER A 771 38.53 -35.88 -4.51
N ASP A 772 38.21 -35.38 -3.32
CA ASP A 772 37.02 -35.81 -2.58
C ASP A 772 35.69 -35.32 -3.21
N ASP A 773 34.59 -35.65 -2.56
CA ASP A 773 33.22 -35.25 -2.90
C ASP A 773 32.99 -33.73 -2.83
N ALA A 774 33.85 -32.99 -2.14
CA ALA A 774 33.86 -31.53 -2.07
C ALA A 774 34.88 -30.89 -3.03
N GLY A 775 35.57 -31.67 -3.88
CA GLY A 775 36.56 -31.16 -4.83
C GLY A 775 37.87 -30.71 -4.18
N ARG A 776 38.21 -31.23 -2.99
CA ARG A 776 39.49 -30.97 -2.30
C ARG A 776 40.50 -32.06 -2.64
N VAL A 777 41.75 -31.66 -2.79
CA VAL A 777 42.89 -32.53 -3.12
C VAL A 777 44.05 -32.18 -2.20
N SER A 778 44.71 -33.17 -1.63
CA SER A 778 45.95 -32.97 -0.87
C SER A 778 47.08 -33.78 -1.48
N ALA A 779 48.26 -33.18 -1.55
CA ALA A 779 49.47 -33.84 -2.02
C ALA A 779 50.69 -33.24 -1.33
N SER A 780 51.81 -33.94 -1.40
CA SER A 780 53.10 -33.40 -0.98
C SER A 780 54.21 -33.82 -1.94
N PHE A 781 55.24 -32.98 -2.06
CA PHE A 781 56.43 -33.28 -2.85
C PHE A 781 57.67 -32.63 -2.24
N THR A 782 58.86 -33.16 -2.55
CA THR A 782 60.13 -32.51 -2.18
C THR A 782 60.65 -31.69 -3.34
N VAL A 783 61.15 -30.47 -3.09
CA VAL A 783 61.67 -29.59 -4.15
C VAL A 783 62.74 -30.33 -4.98
N PRO A 784 62.57 -30.47 -6.32
CA PRO A 784 63.54 -31.17 -7.16
C PRO A 784 64.92 -30.52 -7.12
N THR A 785 65.98 -31.35 -7.16
CA THR A 785 67.37 -30.87 -7.26
C THR A 785 67.65 -30.14 -8.57
N SER A 786 66.86 -30.43 -9.62
CA SER A 786 66.89 -29.77 -10.94
C SER A 786 66.12 -28.45 -11.01
N ALA A 787 65.37 -28.07 -9.98
CA ALA A 787 64.56 -26.86 -10.01
C ALA A 787 65.44 -25.60 -10.04
N ARG A 788 65.03 -24.56 -10.78
CA ARG A 788 65.81 -23.31 -10.87
C ARG A 788 65.60 -22.44 -9.63
N ASN A 789 66.64 -21.75 -9.16
CA ASN A 789 66.57 -20.79 -8.04
C ASN A 789 65.60 -19.63 -8.37
N GLY A 790 64.91 -19.09 -7.36
CA GLY A 790 63.96 -17.98 -7.46
C GLY A 790 62.49 -18.40 -7.32
N ASN A 791 61.58 -17.47 -7.63
CA ASN A 791 60.13 -17.71 -7.56
C ASN A 791 59.68 -18.66 -8.67
N ARG A 792 58.98 -19.73 -8.29
CA ARG A 792 58.45 -20.78 -9.17
C ARG A 792 56.96 -20.96 -8.97
N ILE A 793 56.32 -21.53 -9.97
CA ILE A 793 54.88 -21.82 -9.96
C ILE A 793 54.69 -23.30 -9.63
N VAL A 794 53.86 -23.55 -8.64
CA VAL A 794 53.24 -24.85 -8.38
C VAL A 794 51.86 -24.82 -9.00
N GLU A 795 51.52 -25.82 -9.81
CA GLU A 795 50.28 -25.89 -10.57
C GLU A 795 49.61 -27.25 -10.34
N MET A 796 48.29 -27.24 -10.10
CA MET A 796 47.46 -28.44 -10.12
C MET A 796 46.36 -28.28 -11.18
N ALA A 797 46.15 -29.31 -11.99
CA ALA A 797 45.11 -29.32 -13.01
C ALA A 797 44.37 -30.67 -13.07
N ASP A 798 43.05 -30.62 -13.23
CA ASP A 798 42.15 -31.79 -13.34
C ASP A 798 41.63 -32.04 -14.78
N GLY A 799 42.04 -31.19 -15.72
CA GLY A 799 41.64 -31.19 -17.14
C GLY A 799 40.55 -30.16 -17.48
N GLN A 800 39.82 -29.64 -16.48
CA GLN A 800 38.81 -28.59 -16.62
C GLN A 800 39.21 -27.31 -15.88
N TYR A 801 39.71 -27.45 -14.66
CA TYR A 801 40.16 -26.38 -13.79
C TYR A 801 41.67 -26.47 -13.52
N THR A 802 42.32 -25.31 -13.45
CA THR A 802 43.75 -25.20 -13.16
C THR A 802 43.96 -24.14 -12.07
N ALA A 803 44.69 -24.48 -11.01
CA ALA A 803 45.04 -23.58 -9.93
C ALA A 803 46.56 -23.47 -9.79
N ARG A 804 47.04 -22.27 -9.44
CA ARG A 804 48.48 -21.93 -9.37
C ARG A 804 48.83 -21.23 -8.07
N ALA A 805 50.00 -21.54 -7.52
CA ALA A 805 50.55 -20.91 -6.33
C ALA A 805 52.05 -20.65 -6.52
N SER A 806 52.59 -19.62 -5.86
CA SER A 806 54.02 -19.32 -5.89
C SER A 806 54.79 -20.08 -4.81
N LEU A 807 56.00 -20.50 -5.16
CA LEU A 807 56.97 -21.14 -4.29
C LEU A 807 58.34 -20.52 -4.50
N GLN A 808 58.98 -20.01 -3.45
CA GLN A 808 60.34 -19.51 -3.53
C GLN A 808 61.35 -20.64 -3.30
N ILE A 809 62.16 -20.95 -4.32
CA ILE A 809 63.21 -21.97 -4.23
C ILE A 809 64.56 -21.30 -4.03
N ASN A 810 65.30 -21.68 -2.99
CA ASN A 810 66.65 -21.18 -2.72
C ASN A 810 67.74 -22.26 -2.97
N ASP A 811 68.95 -21.80 -3.26
CA ASP A 811 70.14 -22.67 -3.34
C ASP A 811 70.45 -23.33 -1.97
N PRO A 812 70.99 -24.57 -1.97
CA PRO A 812 71.53 -25.17 -0.76
C PRO A 812 72.76 -24.38 -0.26
N LEU A 813 72.98 -24.37 1.05
CA LEU A 813 74.12 -23.68 1.67
C LEU A 813 75.45 -24.36 1.27
N VAL A 814 76.28 -23.67 0.51
CA VAL A 814 77.63 -24.13 0.15
C VAL A 814 78.64 -23.59 1.16
N ILE A 815 79.17 -24.45 2.01
CA ILE A 815 80.28 -24.09 2.91
C ILE A 815 81.59 -24.49 2.22
N THR A 816 82.39 -23.50 1.86
CA THR A 816 83.77 -23.73 1.38
C THR A 816 84.74 -23.58 2.54
N ARG A 817 85.63 -24.57 2.74
CA ARG A 817 86.75 -24.44 3.67
C ARG A 817 88.07 -24.47 2.89
N ILE A 818 88.99 -23.59 3.28
CA ILE A 818 90.36 -23.59 2.75
C ILE A 818 91.19 -24.52 3.64
N GLN A 819 91.66 -25.64 3.09
CA GLN A 819 92.59 -26.53 3.80
C GLN A 819 94.03 -26.08 3.52
N ARG A 820 94.80 -25.79 4.58
CA ARG A 820 96.22 -25.44 4.50
C ARG A 820 97.04 -26.70 4.76
N ILE A 821 97.65 -27.26 3.72
CA ILE A 821 98.51 -28.44 3.85
C ILE A 821 99.96 -27.95 3.96
N ILE A 822 100.66 -28.34 5.02
CA ILE A 822 102.09 -28.10 5.21
C ILE A 822 102.81 -29.39 4.80
N GLN A 823 103.57 -29.33 3.72
CA GLN A 823 104.38 -30.45 3.25
C GLN A 823 105.83 -30.20 3.68
N THR A 824 106.35 -30.99 4.62
CA THR A 824 107.69 -30.79 5.18
C THR A 824 108.71 -31.65 4.44
N THR A 825 109.41 -31.05 3.48
CA THR A 825 110.71 -31.55 3.02
C THR A 825 111.57 -30.33 2.68
N THR A 826 112.24 -29.82 3.71
CA THR A 826 113.27 -28.76 3.70
C THR A 826 112.89 -27.35 3.21
N ILE A 827 111.72 -27.14 2.58
CA ILE A 827 111.15 -25.81 2.26
C ILE A 827 109.63 -25.81 2.50
N THR A 828 109.11 -24.86 3.29
CA THR A 828 107.67 -24.73 3.60
C THR A 828 106.91 -24.06 2.44
N ARG A 829 106.17 -24.83 1.63
CA ARG A 829 105.25 -24.30 0.59
C ARG A 829 103.81 -24.36 1.08
N ILE A 830 103.07 -23.26 0.96
CA ILE A 830 101.63 -23.19 1.27
C ILE A 830 100.83 -23.40 -0.03
N VAL A 831 100.00 -24.43 -0.08
CA VAL A 831 99.01 -24.63 -1.17
C VAL A 831 97.60 -24.49 -0.58
N ARG A 832 96.76 -23.65 -1.21
CA ARG A 832 95.33 -23.53 -0.88
C ARG A 832 94.55 -24.40 -1.85
N VAL A 833 93.83 -25.41 -1.35
CA VAL A 833 92.88 -26.20 -2.15
C VAL A 833 91.47 -25.93 -1.62
N PRO A 834 90.53 -25.44 -2.46
CA PRO A 834 89.13 -25.30 -2.05
C PRO A 834 88.50 -26.69 -1.91
N VAL A 835 87.99 -27.01 -0.72
CA VAL A 835 87.14 -28.19 -0.52
C VAL A 835 85.70 -27.71 -0.50
N VAL A 836 84.95 -28.06 -1.55
CA VAL A 836 83.50 -27.82 -1.62
C VAL A 836 82.81 -28.99 -0.93
N ARG A 837 82.17 -28.74 0.21
CA ARG A 837 81.26 -29.70 0.83
C ARG A 837 79.85 -29.14 0.72
N THR A 838 79.05 -29.71 -0.18
CA THR A 838 77.61 -29.50 -0.18
C THR A 838 77.07 -30.12 1.11
N VAL A 839 76.53 -29.29 2.00
CA VAL A 839 75.85 -29.79 3.20
C VAL A 839 74.43 -30.12 2.77
N TRP A 840 74.15 -31.43 2.67
CA TRP A 840 72.83 -31.98 2.36
C TRP A 840 71.86 -31.81 3.51
#